data_AF-A0AAV7FQC4-F1
#
_entry.id   AF-A0AAV7FQC4-F1
#
_cell.length_a   1.000
_cell.length_b   1.000
_cell.length_c   1.000
_cell.angle_alpha   90.00
_cell.angle_beta   90.00
_cell.angle_gamma   90.00
#
_symmetry.space_group_name_H-M   'P 1'
#
loop_
_entity.id
_entity.type
_entity.pdbx_description
1 polymer ?
#
loop_
_entity_poly.entity_id
_entity_poly.type
_entity_poly.pdbx_seq_one_letter_code
_entity_poly.pdbx_strand_id
1 'polypeptide(L)'
;MRTKKRTDTRKAYVPRSRLDDASADDERTERVAVSAREADVEVEELDISTVKDEESAKLALDVDDARALEDEEALDSDEEVAEYDADLPDELRDDSDTPMHILPLYSLLPSDQQMLVFAPPPENTRLVVVATNIAETSLTIPGITYVVDCGRSKERRYDADNGIQSFEVGFISKASADQRSGRAGRTGPGHCYRLYSSNVYEEHFARFAEPEILRMPVDNLVLMMKSMNIDNVANFPFPTPPDRQALLRAEKLLLRLGALSLAAKSPLGQSNSASQYKITELGRSMSLFPLNTRLSKLLVQGHQHGCLPYVVALVAVMTVGDPFIKEESLHEGNDDGVGEASELSLESQYLTSEKQMALEKRKAVRSSYFKALNRFAATSGAISDPLRLLSVVGAYEHAKGSLQFCQDNFLVPKLMEEVHKLRGQIASLVQANAAPSTDLSALRSTTIKPPTSKQVNVLRQFITSAFIDQIAIRADLAPESAARVPMLQQNADGEQIASKQFYLQTKQGAKMQSTRNVAYLAAGIPGEACFVHKTSVLFHQQPPEWIVFSNIVRGRAKGDMLERKGRNWLKGVTIINPNWIYTLGPTLCSLSKPVDTGRGDTRSKLIEAAQELQRKNKMATVQGGDNATEKHVYLIPTYGTGPAFDASERSSYAGWELPAFMAKQTLSKSGKWVTAAK
;
A
#
# COMPACT_ATOMS: atom_id res chain seq x y z
N MET A 1 -14.21 81.15 -11.97
CA MET A 1 -12.87 80.79 -11.44
C MET A 1 -12.72 81.41 -10.05
N ARG A 2 -12.79 80.59 -8.99
CA ARG A 2 -12.76 81.08 -7.60
C ARG A 2 -11.91 80.14 -6.75
N THR A 3 -10.72 80.62 -6.40
CA THR A 3 -9.77 80.01 -5.46
C THR A 3 -10.27 80.13 -4.02
N LYS A 4 -10.19 79.05 -3.22
CA LYS A 4 -10.19 79.11 -1.75
C LYS A 4 -9.32 77.99 -1.15
N LYS A 5 -8.37 78.39 -0.29
CA LYS A 5 -7.56 77.58 0.63
C LYS A 5 -8.40 76.99 1.77
N ARG A 6 -8.01 75.82 2.29
CA ARG A 6 -8.18 75.31 3.67
C ARG A 6 -7.32 74.02 3.82
N THR A 7 -6.16 74.05 4.47
CA THR A 7 -5.84 73.77 5.90
C THR A 7 -6.08 72.33 6.38
N ASP A 8 -4.96 71.67 6.68
CA ASP A 8 -4.65 70.65 7.70
C ASP A 8 -5.54 69.41 7.93
N THR A 9 -4.91 68.23 7.85
CA THR A 9 -4.61 67.38 9.04
C THR A 9 -3.74 66.18 8.65
N ARG A 10 -2.47 66.19 9.08
CA ARG A 10 -1.61 65.00 9.12
C ARG A 10 -2.09 64.08 10.24
N LYS A 11 -2.50 62.85 9.91
CA LYS A 11 -2.64 61.77 10.90
C LYS A 11 -1.47 60.80 10.75
N ALA A 12 -0.70 60.68 11.82
CA ALA A 12 0.41 59.77 11.99
C ALA A 12 -0.05 58.30 11.90
N TYR A 13 0.75 57.49 11.20
CA TYR A 13 0.64 56.03 11.20
C TYR A 13 1.25 55.50 12.50
N VAL A 14 0.43 54.83 13.32
CA VAL A 14 0.84 54.11 14.53
C VAL A 14 0.75 52.62 14.21
N PRO A 15 1.82 51.82 14.38
CA PRO A 15 1.76 50.40 14.12
C PRO A 15 0.99 49.70 15.25
N ARG A 16 -0.10 48.99 14.90
CA ARG A 16 -0.80 48.12 15.83
C ARG A 16 -0.17 46.73 15.81
N SER A 17 0.42 46.36 16.95
CA SER A 17 0.75 45.00 17.33
C SER A 17 -0.51 44.23 17.76
N ARG A 18 -0.77 43.08 17.12
CA ARG A 18 -1.52 41.91 17.62
C ARG A 18 -1.45 40.86 16.50
N LEU A 19 -0.68 39.78 16.68
CA LEU A 19 -1.18 38.48 17.14
C LEU A 19 -2.46 38.11 16.38
N ASP A 20 -2.27 37.51 15.20
CA ASP A 20 -3.29 36.74 14.50
C ASP A 20 -2.65 35.45 13.99
N ASP A 21 -3.38 34.35 14.22
CA ASP A 21 -3.08 32.97 13.88
C ASP A 21 -2.68 32.79 12.42
N ALA A 22 -1.52 32.16 12.20
CA ALA A 22 -1.14 31.61 10.91
C ALA A 22 -1.94 30.32 10.64
N SER A 23 -3.18 30.48 10.15
CA SER A 23 -3.83 29.44 9.36
C SER A 23 -3.06 29.29 8.05
N ALA A 24 -2.57 28.09 7.80
CA ALA A 24 -1.87 27.73 6.58
C ALA A 24 -2.84 27.83 5.38
N ASP A 25 -2.77 28.93 4.64
CA ASP A 25 -3.26 28.98 3.26
C ASP A 25 -2.24 28.21 2.40
N ASP A 26 -2.57 26.95 2.15
CA ASP A 26 -1.86 26.07 1.21
C ASP A 26 -2.06 26.62 -0.21
N GLU A 27 -1.06 27.30 -0.76
CA GLU A 27 -1.02 27.70 -2.16
C GLU A 27 -1.09 26.44 -3.03
N ARG A 28 -2.30 26.16 -3.54
CA ARG A 28 -2.63 24.96 -4.31
C ARG A 28 -1.88 24.96 -5.63
N THR A 29 -0.73 24.28 -5.66
CA THR A 29 -0.11 23.80 -6.89
C THR A 29 -1.06 22.80 -7.56
N GLU A 30 -1.39 23.02 -8.83
CA GLU A 30 -2.25 22.12 -9.62
C GLU A 30 -1.57 20.75 -9.79
N ARG A 31 -2.05 19.75 -9.07
CA ARG A 31 -1.55 18.37 -9.10
C ARG A 31 -2.57 17.43 -9.73
N VAL A 32 -2.10 16.54 -10.60
CA VAL A 32 -2.96 15.59 -11.30
C VAL A 32 -2.87 14.22 -10.61
N ALA A 33 -3.98 13.78 -10.03
CA ALA A 33 -4.07 12.46 -9.42
C ALA A 33 -4.07 11.35 -10.48
N VAL A 34 -3.25 10.32 -10.26
CA VAL A 34 -3.14 9.15 -11.15
C VAL A 34 -4.32 8.21 -10.90
N SER A 35 -4.79 7.51 -11.95
CA SER A 35 -5.83 6.51 -11.83
C SER A 35 -5.40 5.40 -10.85
N ALA A 36 -6.31 4.88 -10.01
CA ALA A 36 -6.00 3.75 -9.12
C ALA A 36 -5.53 2.49 -9.86
N ARG A 37 -5.84 2.40 -11.17
CA ARG A 37 -5.38 1.36 -12.09
C ARG A 37 -3.90 1.51 -12.47
N GLU A 38 -3.45 2.76 -12.58
CA GLU A 38 -2.09 3.18 -12.98
C GLU A 38 -1.20 3.50 -11.78
N ALA A 39 -1.72 3.42 -10.55
CA ALA A 39 -0.94 3.55 -9.32
C ALA A 39 0.00 2.35 -9.18
N ASP A 40 1.24 2.54 -9.67
CA ASP A 40 2.38 1.65 -9.45
C ASP A 40 2.62 1.51 -7.95
N VAL A 41 3.25 0.42 -7.52
CA VAL A 41 3.97 0.44 -6.25
C VAL A 41 5.42 0.57 -6.68
N GLU A 42 6.05 1.70 -6.39
CA GLU A 42 7.50 1.78 -6.53
C GLU A 42 8.09 0.70 -5.64
N VAL A 43 9.03 -0.06 -6.20
CA VAL A 43 9.83 -1.02 -5.42
C VAL A 43 10.53 -0.18 -4.36
N GLU A 44 10.32 -0.49 -3.08
CA GLU A 44 11.14 0.12 -2.04
C GLU A 44 12.57 -0.36 -2.28
N GLU A 45 13.44 0.56 -2.71
CA GLU A 45 14.88 0.31 -2.83
C GLU A 45 15.42 0.05 -1.42
N LEU A 46 15.35 -1.21 -0.99
CA LEU A 46 16.00 -1.67 0.22
C LEU A 46 17.47 -1.84 -0.09
N ASP A 47 18.24 -0.81 0.26
CA ASP A 47 19.68 -0.79 0.14
C ASP A 47 20.31 -1.71 1.21
N ILE A 48 20.19 -3.03 0.99
CA ILE A 48 20.81 -4.06 1.82
C ILE A 48 22.27 -4.17 1.37
N SER A 49 23.07 -3.17 1.79
CA SER A 49 24.50 -3.16 1.57
C SER A 49 25.16 -4.23 2.44
N THR A 50 25.49 -5.36 1.81
CA THR A 50 26.61 -6.19 2.24
C THR A 50 27.67 -6.12 1.15
N VAL A 51 28.84 -5.62 1.54
CA VAL A 51 29.98 -5.32 0.67
C VAL A 51 30.56 -6.63 0.10
N LYS A 52 31.01 -6.56 -1.17
CA LYS A 52 31.78 -7.54 -1.98
C LYS A 52 30.91 -8.50 -2.82
N ASP A 53 31.11 -8.71 -4.12
CA ASP A 53 32.34 -8.68 -4.93
C ASP A 53 32.12 -8.10 -6.35
N GLU A 54 33.06 -7.25 -6.76
CA GLU A 54 33.34 -6.92 -8.16
C GLU A 54 34.20 -8.05 -8.74
N GLU A 55 33.65 -8.92 -9.60
CA GLU A 55 34.39 -9.61 -10.66
C GLU A 55 33.45 -10.52 -11.45
N SER A 56 32.91 -10.01 -12.56
CA SER A 56 32.37 -10.83 -13.66
C SER A 56 32.26 -9.99 -14.93
N ALA A 57 33.35 -9.35 -15.33
CA ALA A 57 33.48 -8.72 -16.63
C ALA A 57 34.83 -9.12 -17.23
N LYS A 58 34.84 -10.22 -18.00
CA LYS A 58 35.75 -10.53 -19.12
C LYS A 58 35.62 -11.99 -19.55
N LEU A 59 35.15 -12.19 -20.78
CA LEU A 59 35.63 -13.09 -21.86
C LEU A 59 34.43 -13.34 -22.81
N ALA A 60 34.42 -12.74 -24.02
CA ALA A 60 34.93 -13.31 -25.30
C ALA A 60 33.96 -14.37 -25.91
N LEU A 61 33.60 -14.44 -27.19
CA LEU A 61 34.12 -13.94 -28.48
C LEU A 61 33.06 -14.17 -29.59
N ASP A 62 33.20 -13.39 -30.68
CA ASP A 62 32.67 -13.38 -32.06
C ASP A 62 31.96 -14.62 -32.68
N VAL A 63 31.01 -14.37 -33.61
CA VAL A 63 31.06 -14.69 -35.08
C VAL A 63 29.65 -14.65 -35.75
N ASP A 64 29.56 -13.79 -36.79
CA ASP A 64 28.83 -13.78 -38.08
C ASP A 64 27.30 -13.88 -38.29
N ASP A 65 26.77 -12.77 -38.84
CA ASP A 65 26.13 -12.56 -40.17
C ASP A 65 24.84 -13.32 -40.57
N ALA A 66 23.77 -12.55 -40.85
CA ALA A 66 23.13 -12.46 -42.18
C ALA A 66 21.59 -12.20 -42.16
N ARG A 67 21.23 -11.12 -42.87
CA ARG A 67 20.01 -10.85 -43.68
C ARG A 67 18.75 -10.26 -43.05
N ALA A 68 18.64 -8.96 -43.30
CA ALA A 68 17.41 -8.20 -43.45
C ALA A 68 16.51 -8.77 -44.57
N LEU A 69 15.20 -8.69 -44.35
CA LEU A 69 14.18 -8.71 -45.39
C LEU A 69 13.29 -7.48 -45.16
N GLU A 70 13.35 -6.58 -46.13
CA GLU A 70 12.37 -5.52 -46.40
C GLU A 70 11.14 -6.14 -47.06
N ASP A 71 9.94 -5.63 -46.73
CA ASP A 71 8.87 -5.22 -47.65
C ASP A 71 7.64 -4.86 -46.81
N GLU A 72 7.23 -3.59 -46.78
CA GLU A 72 6.40 -2.88 -47.78
C GLU A 72 4.92 -3.25 -47.69
N GLU A 73 4.18 -2.54 -46.83
CA GLU A 73 2.79 -2.09 -47.06
C GLU A 73 2.29 -1.27 -45.85
N ALA A 74 2.58 0.03 -45.85
CA ALA A 74 1.89 1.02 -45.01
C ALA A 74 1.83 2.37 -45.73
N LEU A 75 1.16 2.37 -46.89
CA LEU A 75 0.67 3.57 -47.56
C LEU A 75 -0.80 3.74 -47.20
N ASP A 76 -1.11 4.75 -46.38
CA ASP A 76 -2.21 5.72 -46.59
C ASP A 76 -2.47 6.56 -45.32
N SER A 77 -1.99 7.80 -45.29
CA SER A 77 -2.84 9.01 -45.30
C SER A 77 -2.07 10.27 -44.82
N ASP A 78 -1.26 10.87 -45.68
CA ASP A 78 -0.50 12.11 -45.37
C ASP A 78 -0.99 13.35 -46.18
N GLU A 79 -2.19 13.31 -46.76
CA GLU A 79 -2.65 14.40 -47.66
C GLU A 79 -3.23 15.65 -46.97
N GLU A 80 -3.27 15.75 -45.63
CA GLU A 80 -3.80 16.94 -44.93
C GLU A 80 -2.79 17.68 -44.02
N VAL A 81 -1.49 17.35 -44.05
CA VAL A 81 -0.47 18.03 -43.20
C VAL A 81 0.33 19.10 -43.97
N ALA A 82 0.28 19.13 -45.30
CA ALA A 82 1.15 19.97 -46.12
C ALA A 82 0.86 21.49 -46.08
N GLU A 83 -0.29 21.93 -45.56
CA GLU A 83 -0.70 23.34 -45.69
C GLU A 83 -0.18 24.26 -44.55
N TYR A 84 0.43 23.70 -43.48
CA TYR A 84 0.96 24.49 -42.36
C TYR A 84 2.48 24.73 -42.39
N ASP A 85 3.23 24.06 -43.28
CA ASP A 85 4.69 24.19 -43.41
C ASP A 85 5.15 25.32 -44.36
N ALA A 86 4.22 25.99 -45.04
CA ALA A 86 4.55 27.01 -46.02
C ALA A 86 4.97 28.35 -45.40
N ASP A 87 4.62 28.62 -44.14
CA ASP A 87 4.85 29.90 -43.46
C ASP A 87 6.04 29.89 -42.47
N LEU A 88 6.78 28.79 -42.38
CA LEU A 88 7.99 28.70 -41.54
C LEU A 88 9.21 29.26 -42.28
N PRO A 89 10.03 30.13 -41.63
CA PRO A 89 11.25 30.68 -42.22
C PRO A 89 12.21 29.58 -42.69
N ASP A 90 12.84 29.76 -43.87
CA ASP A 90 13.75 28.79 -44.50
C ASP A 90 14.93 28.32 -43.62
N GLU A 91 15.25 29.04 -42.53
CA GLU A 91 16.28 28.66 -41.55
C GLU A 91 15.87 27.50 -40.62
N LEU A 92 14.59 27.09 -40.63
CA LEU A 92 14.06 25.95 -39.85
C LEU A 92 13.72 24.72 -40.72
N ARG A 93 13.88 24.84 -42.04
CA ARG A 93 13.77 23.71 -42.99
C ARG A 93 15.07 22.92 -43.01
N ASP A 94 15.40 22.31 -41.89
CA ASP A 94 16.49 21.34 -41.83
C ASP A 94 15.89 19.94 -41.99
N ASP A 95 15.56 19.59 -43.23
CA ASP A 95 15.16 18.24 -43.68
C ASP A 95 16.36 17.29 -43.59
N SER A 96 16.90 17.10 -42.38
CA SER A 96 17.73 15.93 -42.12
C SER A 96 16.78 14.80 -41.74
N ASP A 97 16.47 13.93 -42.71
CA ASP A 97 15.85 12.61 -42.51
C ASP A 97 16.80 11.67 -41.75
N THR A 98 17.37 12.11 -40.63
CA THR A 98 18.23 11.28 -39.80
C THR A 98 17.32 10.32 -39.01
N PRO A 99 17.38 9.00 -39.25
CA PRO A 99 16.55 8.05 -38.52
C PRO A 99 16.82 8.14 -37.00
N MET A 100 15.77 7.97 -36.19
CA MET A 100 15.87 8.03 -34.73
C MET A 100 15.88 6.63 -34.11
N HIS A 101 16.85 6.36 -33.25
CA HIS A 101 16.87 5.17 -32.42
C HIS A 101 16.26 5.48 -31.05
N ILE A 102 14.99 5.10 -30.87
CA ILE A 102 14.20 5.46 -29.68
C ILE A 102 14.22 4.32 -28.66
N LEU A 103 14.67 4.60 -27.43
CA LEU A 103 14.72 3.62 -26.35
C LEU A 103 13.98 4.13 -25.10
N PRO A 104 13.08 3.32 -24.49
CA PRO A 104 12.48 3.64 -23.20
C PRO A 104 13.45 3.35 -22.06
N LEU A 105 13.41 4.15 -20.98
CA LEU A 105 14.22 3.91 -19.77
C LEU A 105 13.42 4.21 -18.49
N TYR A 106 13.13 3.16 -17.73
CA TYR A 106 12.48 3.26 -16.43
C TYR A 106 12.87 2.08 -15.54
N SER A 107 12.75 2.22 -14.21
CA SER A 107 13.31 1.27 -13.25
C SER A 107 12.78 -0.18 -13.41
N LEU A 108 11.52 -0.36 -13.82
CA LEU A 108 10.91 -1.67 -14.02
C LEU A 108 11.31 -2.38 -15.33
N LEU A 109 12.00 -1.69 -16.25
CA LEU A 109 12.45 -2.27 -17.50
C LEU A 109 13.45 -3.43 -17.24
N PRO A 110 13.41 -4.55 -17.99
CA PRO A 110 14.41 -5.61 -17.87
C PRO A 110 15.85 -5.10 -18.01
N SER A 111 16.78 -5.68 -17.25
CA SER A 111 18.19 -5.24 -17.21
C SER A 111 18.83 -5.20 -18.60
N ASP A 112 18.60 -6.22 -19.43
CA ASP A 112 19.17 -6.28 -20.78
C ASP A 112 18.70 -5.11 -21.65
N GLN A 113 17.43 -4.71 -21.51
CA GLN A 113 16.86 -3.56 -22.22
C GLN A 113 17.35 -2.23 -21.64
N GLN A 114 17.55 -2.14 -20.33
CA GLN A 114 18.19 -0.96 -19.73
C GLN A 114 19.63 -0.79 -20.23
N MET A 115 20.35 -1.88 -20.49
CA MET A 115 21.73 -1.82 -20.97
C MET A 115 21.85 -1.30 -22.41
N LEU A 116 20.79 -1.41 -23.22
CA LEU A 116 20.77 -0.90 -24.60
C LEU A 116 21.03 0.62 -24.68
N VAL A 117 20.64 1.39 -23.65
CA VAL A 117 20.88 2.85 -23.65
C VAL A 117 22.34 3.23 -23.51
N PHE A 118 23.22 2.29 -23.10
CA PHE A 118 24.67 2.52 -23.01
C PHE A 118 25.41 2.07 -24.27
N ALA A 119 24.76 1.27 -25.12
CA ALA A 119 25.35 0.88 -26.40
C ALA A 119 25.37 2.09 -27.35
N PRO A 120 26.38 2.20 -28.23
CA PRO A 120 26.35 3.19 -29.29
C PRO A 120 25.13 2.93 -30.19
N PRO A 121 24.41 3.98 -30.63
CA PRO A 121 23.30 3.80 -31.55
C PRO A 121 23.80 3.27 -32.90
N PRO A 122 22.94 2.59 -33.69
CA PRO A 122 23.27 2.18 -35.05
C PRO A 122 23.79 3.33 -35.91
N GLU A 123 24.65 3.03 -36.89
CA GLU A 123 25.20 4.04 -37.78
C GLU A 123 24.10 4.87 -38.46
N ASN A 124 24.36 6.16 -38.65
CA ASN A 124 23.42 7.14 -39.20
C ASN A 124 22.11 7.34 -38.42
N THR A 125 22.01 6.87 -37.18
CA THR A 125 20.83 7.11 -36.33
C THR A 125 21.12 8.08 -35.17
N ARG A 126 20.10 8.84 -34.76
CA ARG A 126 20.13 9.68 -33.56
C ARG A 126 19.54 8.93 -32.37
N LEU A 127 20.32 8.78 -31.29
CA LEU A 127 19.82 8.21 -30.04
C LEU A 127 18.81 9.15 -29.37
N VAL A 128 17.62 8.63 -29.08
CA VAL A 128 16.57 9.32 -28.33
C VAL A 128 16.14 8.43 -27.17
N VAL A 129 16.37 8.87 -25.94
CA VAL A 129 16.00 8.09 -24.74
C VAL A 129 14.80 8.75 -24.05
N VAL A 130 13.70 8.00 -23.94
CA VAL A 130 12.50 8.43 -23.20
C VAL A 130 12.59 7.88 -21.78
N ALA A 131 12.98 8.73 -20.83
CA ALA A 131 13.31 8.30 -19.47
C ALA A 131 12.41 8.88 -18.37
N THR A 132 12.30 8.16 -17.25
CA THR A 132 11.79 8.71 -15.98
C THR A 132 12.90 9.42 -15.19
N ASN A 133 12.63 9.78 -13.94
CA ASN A 133 13.61 10.33 -12.98
C ASN A 133 14.84 9.43 -12.74
N ILE A 134 14.87 8.17 -13.20
CA ILE A 134 16.07 7.33 -13.15
C ILE A 134 17.28 7.95 -13.88
N ALA A 135 17.04 8.71 -14.95
CA ALA A 135 18.09 9.42 -15.68
C ALA A 135 18.58 10.69 -14.95
N GLU A 136 17.84 11.18 -13.94
CA GLU A 136 18.17 12.39 -13.18
C GLU A 136 19.32 12.16 -12.20
N THR A 137 19.42 10.98 -11.58
CA THR A 137 20.37 10.66 -10.51
C THR A 137 21.27 9.48 -10.84
N SER A 138 20.67 8.31 -11.10
CA SER A 138 21.34 7.01 -10.97
C SER A 138 22.19 6.58 -12.17
N LEU A 139 21.87 7.04 -13.38
CA LEU A 139 22.56 6.61 -14.61
C LEU A 139 23.16 7.79 -15.38
N THR A 140 24.34 7.58 -15.95
CA THR A 140 25.01 8.53 -16.86
C THR A 140 25.04 7.94 -18.26
N ILE A 141 24.12 8.40 -19.12
CA ILE A 141 24.07 7.97 -20.51
C ILE A 141 25.10 8.79 -21.30
N PRO A 142 26.07 8.14 -21.98
CA PRO A 142 27.04 8.85 -22.80
C PRO A 142 26.38 9.44 -24.05
N GLY A 143 26.93 10.53 -24.58
CA GLY A 143 26.47 11.11 -25.86
C GLY A 143 25.16 11.90 -25.81
N ILE A 144 24.61 12.16 -24.61
CA ILE A 144 23.43 13.02 -24.46
C ILE A 144 23.85 14.50 -24.51
N THR A 145 23.44 15.19 -25.58
CA THR A 145 23.67 16.62 -25.82
C THR A 145 22.40 17.46 -25.63
N TYR A 146 21.23 16.84 -25.78
CA TYR A 146 19.93 17.50 -25.71
C TYR A 146 19.07 16.85 -24.63
N VAL A 147 18.48 17.68 -23.77
CA VAL A 147 17.49 17.25 -22.78
C VAL A 147 16.20 18.01 -23.01
N VAL A 148 15.08 17.29 -23.09
CA VAL A 148 13.74 17.86 -23.08
C VAL A 148 13.12 17.58 -21.71
N ASP A 149 12.90 18.61 -20.91
CA ASP A 149 12.39 18.49 -19.54
C ASP A 149 10.89 18.78 -19.49
N CYS A 150 10.10 17.78 -19.10
CA CYS A 150 8.66 17.90 -18.89
C CYS A 150 8.30 18.75 -17.65
N GLY A 151 9.25 19.01 -16.75
CA GLY A 151 9.03 19.80 -15.53
C GLY A 151 8.14 19.12 -14.49
N ARG A 152 7.84 17.83 -14.67
CA ARG A 152 6.95 17.07 -13.78
C ARG A 152 7.56 15.75 -13.34
N SER A 153 7.15 15.28 -12.16
CA SER A 153 7.48 13.97 -11.59
C SER A 153 6.21 13.33 -11.03
N LYS A 154 6.13 12.00 -11.15
CA LYS A 154 5.15 11.19 -10.42
C LYS A 154 5.79 10.87 -9.08
N GLU A 155 5.11 11.23 -7.99
CA GLU A 155 5.62 10.98 -6.65
C GLU A 155 4.54 10.35 -5.77
N ARG A 156 4.99 9.49 -4.85
CA ARG A 156 4.12 8.93 -3.81
C ARG A 156 3.83 9.99 -2.76
N ARG A 157 2.55 10.16 -2.45
CA ARG A 157 2.07 11.01 -1.37
C ARG A 157 1.30 10.17 -0.35
N TYR A 158 1.61 10.44 0.91
CA TYR A 158 0.92 9.86 2.03
C TYR A 158 0.05 10.93 2.69
N ASP A 159 -1.27 10.75 2.61
CA ASP A 159 -2.20 11.55 3.39
C ASP A 159 -2.12 11.08 4.84
N ALA A 160 -1.51 11.93 5.67
CA ALA A 160 -1.22 11.60 7.05
C ALA A 160 -2.50 11.43 7.89
N ASP A 161 -3.60 12.09 7.52
CA ASP A 161 -4.86 12.05 8.27
C ASP A 161 -5.63 10.76 8.02
N ASN A 162 -5.71 10.35 6.76
CA ASN A 162 -6.51 9.19 6.36
C ASN A 162 -5.68 7.91 6.16
N GLY A 163 -4.35 8.02 6.21
CA GLY A 163 -3.43 6.91 5.94
C GLY A 163 -3.49 6.41 4.49
N ILE A 164 -3.98 7.24 3.57
CA ILE A 164 -4.19 6.90 2.16
C ILE A 164 -2.91 7.22 1.40
N GLN A 165 -2.48 6.29 0.54
CA GLN A 165 -1.40 6.53 -0.40
C GLN A 165 -1.98 6.87 -1.77
N SER A 166 -1.51 7.97 -2.36
CA SER A 166 -1.80 8.37 -3.74
C SER A 166 -0.51 8.53 -4.53
N PHE A 167 -0.60 8.31 -5.84
CA PHE A 167 0.43 8.74 -6.78
C PHE A 167 -0.10 9.97 -7.50
N GLU A 168 0.67 11.04 -7.45
CA GLU A 168 0.30 12.32 -8.03
C GLU A 168 1.42 12.80 -8.93
N VAL A 169 1.04 13.34 -10.08
CA VAL A 169 1.97 14.05 -10.95
C VAL A 169 1.95 15.52 -10.55
N GLY A 170 3.10 16.01 -10.13
CA GLY A 170 3.30 17.40 -9.71
C GLY A 170 4.51 18.03 -10.41
N PHE A 171 4.70 19.32 -10.19
CA PHE A 171 5.92 20.01 -10.61
C PHE A 171 7.13 19.51 -9.83
N ILE A 172 8.27 19.40 -10.51
CA ILE A 172 9.55 19.10 -9.89
C ILE A 172 10.10 20.31 -9.11
N SER A 173 11.16 20.09 -8.34
CA SER A 173 11.89 21.20 -7.72
C SER A 173 12.80 21.91 -8.72
N LYS A 174 13.13 23.19 -8.44
CA LYS A 174 14.15 23.93 -9.20
C LYS A 174 15.49 23.18 -9.22
N ALA A 175 15.89 22.61 -8.07
CA ALA A 175 17.08 21.78 -7.97
C ALA A 175 17.04 20.53 -8.90
N SER A 176 15.89 19.86 -9.00
CA SER A 176 15.70 18.73 -9.92
C SER A 176 15.75 19.17 -11.39
N ALA A 177 15.12 20.29 -11.73
CA ALA A 177 15.17 20.86 -13.08
C ALA A 177 16.60 21.24 -13.50
N ASP A 178 17.41 21.73 -12.56
CA ASP A 178 18.82 22.05 -12.78
C ASP A 178 19.69 20.79 -12.86
N GLN A 179 19.35 19.73 -12.09
CA GLN A 179 20.02 18.44 -12.22
C GLN A 179 19.74 17.78 -13.57
N ARG A 180 18.49 17.85 -14.07
CA ARG A 180 18.09 17.37 -15.39
C ARG A 180 18.79 18.12 -16.51
N SER A 181 18.85 19.45 -16.45
CA SER A 181 19.60 20.23 -17.45
C SER A 181 21.09 19.89 -17.44
N GLY A 182 21.67 19.62 -16.27
CA GLY A 182 23.05 19.14 -16.11
C GLY A 182 23.34 17.77 -16.74
N ARG A 183 22.31 17.01 -17.17
CA ARG A 183 22.50 15.74 -17.90
C ARG A 183 22.90 15.96 -19.37
N ALA A 184 22.49 17.07 -19.98
CA ALA A 184 22.91 17.46 -21.34
C ALA A 184 24.39 17.88 -21.40
N GLY A 185 24.94 18.38 -20.29
CA GLY A 185 26.28 18.98 -20.23
C GLY A 185 27.40 18.05 -19.77
N ARG A 186 27.23 16.72 -19.86
CA ARG A 186 28.17 15.76 -19.24
C ARG A 186 29.46 15.54 -20.03
N THR A 187 29.35 15.42 -21.34
CA THR A 187 30.47 15.11 -22.24
C THR A 187 30.88 16.30 -23.12
N GLY A 188 30.08 17.35 -23.14
CA GLY A 188 30.33 18.59 -23.88
C GLY A 188 29.25 19.63 -23.60
N PRO A 189 29.29 20.77 -24.29
CA PRO A 189 28.19 21.75 -24.26
C PRO A 189 26.89 21.08 -24.70
N GLY A 190 25.81 21.28 -23.93
CA GLY A 190 24.51 20.71 -24.21
C GLY A 190 23.39 21.72 -24.06
N HIS A 191 22.23 21.40 -24.63
CA HIS A 191 21.03 22.22 -24.59
C HIS A 191 19.92 21.54 -23.79
N CYS A 192 19.24 22.31 -22.94
CA CYS A 192 18.06 21.86 -22.22
C CYS A 192 16.85 22.69 -22.63
N TYR A 193 15.83 22.02 -23.17
CA TYR A 193 14.56 22.60 -23.54
C TYR A 193 13.52 22.28 -22.45
N ARG A 194 13.08 23.30 -21.73
CA ARG A 194 12.08 23.18 -20.66
C ARG A 194 10.69 23.40 -21.25
N LEU A 195 9.78 22.44 -21.06
CA LEU A 195 8.39 22.51 -21.57
C LEU A 195 7.46 23.37 -20.68
N TYR A 196 8.02 24.36 -19.99
CA TYR A 196 7.32 25.25 -19.08
C TYR A 196 7.94 26.65 -19.14
N SER A 197 7.11 27.68 -18.93
CA SER A 197 7.56 29.07 -19.02
C SER A 197 8.44 29.46 -17.83
N SER A 198 9.23 30.53 -18.01
CA SER A 198 10.02 31.12 -16.92
C SER A 198 9.12 31.56 -15.74
N ASN A 199 7.92 32.05 -16.02
CA ASN A 199 6.96 32.40 -14.97
C ASN A 199 6.54 31.18 -14.15
N VAL A 200 6.21 30.06 -14.82
CA VAL A 200 5.84 28.81 -14.15
C VAL A 200 7.00 28.27 -13.31
N TYR A 201 8.23 28.36 -13.83
CA TYR A 201 9.42 27.99 -13.08
C TYR A 201 9.61 28.83 -11.82
N GLU A 202 9.41 30.15 -11.91
CA GLU A 202 9.65 31.02 -10.75
C GLU A 202 8.56 30.92 -9.69
N GLU A 203 7.29 30.86 -10.09
CA GLU A 203 6.12 30.90 -9.20
C GLU A 203 5.71 29.52 -8.65
N HIS A 204 5.74 28.46 -9.46
CA HIS A 204 5.17 27.15 -9.07
C HIS A 204 6.21 26.13 -8.58
N PHE A 205 7.48 26.26 -8.94
CA PHE A 205 8.49 25.27 -8.58
C PHE A 205 9.10 25.59 -7.20
N ALA A 206 9.01 24.63 -6.28
CA ALA A 206 9.73 24.71 -5.02
C ALA A 206 11.25 24.72 -5.27
N ARG A 207 12.00 25.48 -4.46
CA ARG A 207 13.47 25.56 -4.62
C ARG A 207 14.16 24.20 -4.48
N PHE A 208 13.73 23.40 -3.50
CA PHE A 208 14.25 22.08 -3.20
C PHE A 208 13.11 21.07 -3.11
N ALA A 209 13.39 19.81 -3.46
CA ALA A 209 12.44 18.73 -3.29
C ALA A 209 12.12 18.51 -1.81
N GLU A 210 10.87 18.14 -1.53
CA GLU A 210 10.44 17.85 -0.16
C GLU A 210 11.12 16.55 0.35
N PRO A 211 11.79 16.59 1.52
CA PRO A 211 12.43 15.42 2.09
C PRO A 211 11.48 14.24 2.28
N GLU A 212 11.96 13.02 2.04
CA GLU A 212 11.17 11.79 2.15
C GLU A 212 10.54 11.59 3.54
N ILE A 213 11.24 12.02 4.60
CA ILE A 213 10.75 11.94 5.99
C ILE A 213 9.42 12.67 6.23
N LEU A 214 9.08 13.66 5.40
CA LEU A 214 7.81 14.38 5.47
C LEU A 214 6.69 13.71 4.68
N ARG A 215 7.05 12.85 3.72
CA ARG A 215 6.13 12.26 2.74
C ARG A 215 5.83 10.78 2.97
N MET A 216 6.56 10.13 3.89
CA MET A 216 6.40 8.72 4.21
C MET A 216 6.11 8.47 5.70
N PRO A 217 5.43 7.36 6.02
CA PRO A 217 5.26 6.93 7.40
C PRO A 217 6.61 6.76 8.12
N VAL A 218 6.72 7.34 9.32
CA VAL A 218 7.96 7.35 10.13
C VAL A 218 7.98 6.26 11.20
N ASP A 219 7.12 5.25 11.11
CA ASP A 219 6.99 4.18 12.11
C ASP A 219 8.25 3.32 12.24
N ASN A 220 8.92 3.00 11.13
CA ASN A 220 10.17 2.26 11.17
C ASN A 220 11.29 3.06 11.85
N LEU A 221 11.40 4.35 11.51
CA LEU A 221 12.34 5.28 12.13
C LEU A 221 12.10 5.39 13.64
N VAL A 222 10.84 5.55 14.07
CA VAL A 222 10.46 5.61 15.49
C VAL A 222 10.82 4.30 16.21
N LEU A 223 10.53 3.14 15.62
CA LEU A 223 10.89 1.84 16.20
C LEU A 223 12.41 1.72 16.40
N MET A 224 13.19 2.10 15.39
CA MET A 224 14.66 2.07 15.45
C MET A 224 15.20 3.00 16.53
N MET A 225 14.72 4.25 16.62
CA MET A 225 15.12 5.19 17.67
C MET A 225 14.78 4.67 19.07
N LYS A 226 13.59 4.10 19.26
CA LYS A 226 13.21 3.49 20.54
C LYS A 226 14.08 2.28 20.89
N SER A 227 14.53 1.51 19.90
CA SER A 227 15.46 0.40 20.11
C SER A 227 16.85 0.87 20.59
N MET A 228 17.25 2.08 20.18
CA MET A 228 18.46 2.78 20.64
C MET A 228 18.27 3.51 21.99
N ASN A 229 17.16 3.26 22.69
CA ASN A 229 16.77 3.93 23.95
C ASN A 229 16.59 5.46 23.83
N ILE A 230 16.22 5.95 22.65
CA ILE A 230 15.80 7.34 22.47
C ILE A 230 14.31 7.43 22.81
N ASP A 231 14.02 7.76 24.06
CA ASP A 231 12.64 7.79 24.57
C ASP A 231 11.83 8.95 23.97
N ASN A 232 12.37 10.17 23.96
CA ASN A 232 11.67 11.33 23.42
C ASN A 232 12.10 11.61 21.98
N VAL A 233 11.40 10.96 21.04
CA VAL A 233 11.62 11.12 19.60
C VAL A 233 11.36 12.57 19.14
N ALA A 234 10.39 13.27 19.74
CA ALA A 234 10.04 14.63 19.34
C ALA A 234 11.16 15.65 19.60
N ASN A 235 12.11 15.34 20.50
CA ASN A 235 13.26 16.17 20.81
C ASN A 235 14.53 15.79 20.04
N PHE A 236 14.45 14.77 19.16
CA PHE A 236 15.60 14.36 18.37
C PHE A 236 15.98 15.45 17.35
N PRO A 237 17.27 15.79 17.18
CA PRO A 237 17.72 16.88 16.33
C PRO A 237 17.74 16.48 14.84
N PHE A 238 16.56 16.34 14.23
CA PHE A 238 16.43 16.06 12.80
C PHE A 238 16.91 17.26 11.94
N PRO A 239 17.60 17.03 10.81
CA PRO A 239 17.88 18.10 9.84
C PRO A 239 16.60 18.79 9.34
N THR A 240 15.55 17.99 9.13
CA THR A 240 14.19 18.47 8.89
C THR A 240 13.26 17.59 9.73
N PRO A 241 12.64 18.13 10.79
CA PRO A 241 11.83 17.32 11.68
C PRO A 241 10.52 16.89 11.03
N PRO A 242 10.08 15.63 11.21
CA PRO A 242 8.76 15.21 10.79
C PRO A 242 7.68 15.93 11.61
N ASP A 243 6.47 15.99 11.06
CA ASP A 243 5.33 16.53 11.78
C ASP A 243 5.09 15.75 13.09
N ARG A 244 4.73 16.48 14.14
CA ARG A 244 4.46 15.90 15.46
C ARG A 244 3.29 14.92 15.41
N GLN A 245 2.29 15.15 14.55
CA GLN A 245 1.20 14.20 14.40
C GLN A 245 1.68 12.90 13.75
N ALA A 246 2.59 12.97 12.77
CA ALA A 246 3.19 11.78 12.16
C ALA A 246 3.95 10.93 13.20
N LEU A 247 4.73 11.56 14.08
CA LEU A 247 5.40 10.88 15.19
C LEU A 247 4.41 10.22 16.17
N LEU A 248 3.34 10.92 16.55
CA LEU A 248 2.31 10.37 17.43
C LEU A 248 1.56 9.20 16.78
N ARG A 249 1.25 9.29 15.48
CA ARG A 249 0.62 8.19 14.72
C ARG A 249 1.55 6.97 14.65
N ALA A 250 2.84 7.18 14.44
CA ALA A 250 3.85 6.12 14.48
C ALA A 250 3.92 5.42 15.85
N GLU A 251 3.99 6.18 16.95
CA GLU A 251 3.99 5.59 18.31
C GLU A 251 2.70 4.81 18.59
N LYS A 252 1.54 5.31 18.15
CA LYS A 252 0.25 4.61 18.24
C LYS A 252 0.25 3.33 17.44
N LEU A 253 0.70 3.35 16.19
CA LEU A 253 0.79 2.15 15.36
C LEU A 253 1.66 1.10 16.05
N LEU A 254 2.83 1.48 16.55
CA LEU A 254 3.72 0.56 17.24
C LEU A 254 3.11 0.02 18.55
N LEU A 255 2.29 0.80 19.26
CA LEU A 255 1.50 0.34 20.40
C LEU A 255 0.45 -0.71 19.98
N ARG A 256 -0.27 -0.46 18.87
CA ARG A 256 -1.27 -1.40 18.31
C ARG A 256 -0.62 -2.69 17.82
N LEU A 257 0.59 -2.61 17.28
CA LEU A 257 1.37 -3.77 16.86
C LEU A 257 1.96 -4.54 18.05
N GLY A 258 2.01 -3.95 19.25
CA GLY A 258 2.63 -4.53 20.45
C GLY A 258 4.14 -4.34 20.53
N ALA A 259 4.72 -3.55 19.61
CA ALA A 259 6.14 -3.20 19.61
C ALA A 259 6.48 -2.18 20.72
N LEU A 260 5.51 -1.35 21.12
CA LEU A 260 5.59 -0.48 22.28
C LEU A 260 4.57 -0.90 23.35
N SER A 261 4.86 -0.57 24.59
CA SER A 261 3.97 -0.75 25.74
C SER A 261 3.88 0.55 26.54
N LEU A 262 2.75 0.75 27.24
CA LEU A 262 2.61 1.86 28.18
C LEU A 262 3.64 1.68 29.31
N ALA A 263 4.49 2.68 29.51
CA ALA A 263 5.44 2.68 30.60
C ALA A 263 4.69 2.67 31.93
N ALA A 264 5.02 1.72 32.80
CA ALA A 264 4.47 1.69 34.15
C ALA A 264 4.84 3.00 34.85
N LYS A 265 3.85 3.70 35.41
CA LYS A 265 4.10 4.85 36.28
C LYS A 265 5.04 4.38 37.41
N SER A 266 6.24 4.93 37.49
CA SER A 266 7.17 4.62 38.58
C SER A 266 6.45 4.86 39.92
N PRO A 267 6.49 3.91 40.86
CA PRO A 267 5.86 4.07 42.18
C PRO A 267 6.51 5.19 43.01
N LEU A 268 7.72 5.62 42.66
CA LEU A 268 8.27 6.90 43.08
C LEU A 268 7.87 7.93 42.02
N GLY A 269 7.03 8.91 42.37
CA GLY A 269 6.44 9.93 41.49
C GLY A 269 7.40 10.89 40.77
N GLN A 270 8.61 10.45 40.43
CA GLN A 270 9.55 11.10 39.52
C GLN A 270 9.53 10.37 38.18
N SER A 271 8.50 10.64 37.35
CA SER A 271 8.57 10.33 35.92
C SER A 271 8.90 11.61 35.18
N ASN A 272 10.17 12.00 35.18
CA ASN A 272 10.68 13.02 34.25
C ASN A 272 10.87 12.45 32.83
N SER A 273 10.57 11.17 32.57
CA SER A 273 10.46 10.66 31.21
C SER A 273 9.19 11.21 30.57
N ALA A 274 9.37 12.17 29.67
CA ALA A 274 8.30 12.75 28.84
C ALA A 274 7.66 11.73 27.89
N SER A 275 8.28 10.55 27.69
CA SER A 275 7.72 9.50 26.85
C SER A 275 6.88 8.50 27.65
N GLN A 276 5.62 8.33 27.22
CA GLN A 276 4.67 7.39 27.82
C GLN A 276 4.88 5.93 27.37
N TYR A 277 5.76 5.69 26.39
CA TYR A 277 5.88 4.41 25.70
C TYR A 277 7.29 3.85 25.76
N LYS A 278 7.41 2.57 26.15
CA LYS A 278 8.67 1.81 26.20
C LYS A 278 8.64 0.66 25.19
N ILE A 279 9.76 0.43 24.52
CA ILE A 279 9.92 -0.69 23.58
C ILE A 279 9.79 -2.06 24.28
N THR A 280 9.02 -2.96 23.67
CA THR A 280 8.83 -4.34 24.14
C THR A 280 9.90 -5.27 23.59
N GLU A 281 9.98 -6.51 24.09
CA GLU A 281 10.85 -7.54 23.52
C GLU A 281 10.46 -7.89 22.08
N LEU A 282 9.16 -7.90 21.78
CA LEU A 282 8.66 -8.00 20.41
C LEU A 282 9.17 -6.85 19.55
N GLY A 283 9.07 -5.60 20.03
CA GLY A 283 9.58 -4.43 19.32
C GLY A 283 11.09 -4.48 19.06
N ARG A 284 11.88 -4.95 20.04
CA ARG A 284 13.33 -5.18 19.88
C ARG A 284 13.64 -6.23 18.83
N SER A 285 12.85 -7.30 18.78
CA SER A 285 12.99 -8.35 17.76
C SER A 285 12.65 -7.81 16.36
N MET A 286 11.62 -6.96 16.27
CA MET A 286 11.21 -6.32 15.01
C MET A 286 12.28 -5.35 14.48
N SER A 287 13.00 -4.62 15.35
CA SER A 287 14.03 -3.66 14.94
C SER A 287 15.31 -4.30 14.37
N LEU A 288 15.48 -5.62 14.49
CA LEU A 288 16.62 -6.34 13.92
C LEU A 288 16.53 -6.49 12.40
N PHE A 289 15.35 -6.27 11.82
CA PHE A 289 15.09 -6.46 10.40
C PHE A 289 14.86 -5.10 9.71
N PRO A 290 15.56 -4.82 8.60
CA PRO A 290 15.38 -3.59 7.81
C PRO A 290 14.11 -3.71 6.93
N LEU A 291 12.96 -3.85 7.57
CA LEU A 291 11.67 -4.05 6.92
C LEU A 291 10.63 -3.09 7.49
N ASN A 292 9.55 -2.87 6.75
CA ASN A 292 8.37 -2.17 7.27
C ASN A 292 7.90 -2.83 8.60
N THR A 293 7.53 -2.01 9.59
CA THR A 293 7.18 -2.49 10.94
C THR A 293 6.10 -3.59 10.94
N ARG A 294 5.14 -3.52 10.02
CA ARG A 294 4.08 -4.54 9.86
C ARG A 294 4.65 -5.87 9.38
N LEU A 295 5.56 -5.81 8.40
CA LEU A 295 6.21 -6.99 7.83
C LEU A 295 7.23 -7.59 8.81
N SER A 296 7.94 -6.78 9.58
CA SER A 296 8.80 -7.24 10.68
C SER A 296 7.99 -8.02 11.72
N LYS A 297 6.78 -7.57 12.06
CA LYS A 297 5.88 -8.30 12.97
C LYS A 297 5.49 -9.67 12.40
N LEU A 298 5.14 -9.75 11.10
CA LEU A 298 4.85 -11.02 10.44
C LEU A 298 6.03 -11.98 10.57
N LEU A 299 7.24 -11.49 10.25
CA LEU A 299 8.46 -12.29 10.27
C LEU A 299 8.74 -12.89 11.65
N VAL A 300 8.64 -12.08 12.70
CA VAL A 300 8.85 -12.53 14.09
C VAL A 300 7.83 -13.59 14.52
N GLN A 301 6.57 -13.46 14.09
CA GLN A 301 5.52 -14.46 14.40
C GLN A 301 5.66 -15.75 13.58
N GLY A 302 6.28 -15.67 12.40
CA GLY A 302 6.46 -16.79 11.48
C GLY A 302 7.21 -17.98 12.05
N HIS A 303 7.94 -17.81 13.16
CA HIS A 303 8.64 -18.91 13.84
C HIS A 303 7.71 -20.03 14.34
N GLN A 304 6.40 -19.76 14.47
CA GLN A 304 5.42 -20.74 14.97
C GLN A 304 4.88 -21.65 13.85
N HIS A 305 4.43 -22.86 14.22
CA HIS A 305 3.72 -23.80 13.35
C HIS A 305 4.46 -24.22 12.06
N GLY A 306 5.79 -24.06 12.01
CA GLY A 306 6.59 -24.35 10.81
C GLY A 306 6.22 -23.43 9.63
N CYS A 307 5.72 -22.22 9.91
CA CYS A 307 5.26 -21.29 8.89
C CYS A 307 6.38 -20.37 8.36
N LEU A 308 7.58 -20.43 8.95
CA LEU A 308 8.65 -19.46 8.72
C LEU A 308 9.06 -19.31 7.24
N PRO A 309 9.29 -20.38 6.46
CA PRO A 309 9.66 -20.23 5.04
C PRO A 309 8.56 -19.53 4.21
N TYR A 310 7.29 -19.77 4.54
CA TYR A 310 6.17 -19.10 3.89
C TYR A 310 6.11 -17.63 4.23
N VAL A 311 6.34 -17.29 5.50
CA VAL A 311 6.35 -15.90 5.94
C VAL A 311 7.52 -15.13 5.32
N VAL A 312 8.71 -15.74 5.22
CA VAL A 312 9.86 -15.11 4.56
C VAL A 312 9.55 -14.82 3.08
N ALA A 313 8.97 -15.78 2.35
CA ALA A 313 8.55 -15.58 0.96
C ALA A 313 7.43 -14.53 0.83
N LEU A 314 6.46 -14.55 1.75
CA LEU A 314 5.36 -13.60 1.78
C LEU A 314 5.85 -12.17 2.04
N VAL A 315 6.76 -11.99 3.00
CA VAL A 315 7.36 -10.70 3.31
C VAL A 315 8.16 -10.19 2.11
N ALA A 316 8.99 -11.03 1.50
CA ALA A 316 9.77 -10.64 0.32
C ALA A 316 8.89 -10.13 -0.83
N VAL A 317 7.83 -10.85 -1.18
CA VAL A 317 6.92 -10.40 -2.26
C VAL A 317 6.08 -9.19 -1.88
N MET A 318 5.66 -9.05 -0.62
CA MET A 318 4.93 -7.86 -0.17
C MET A 318 5.80 -6.61 -0.13
N THR A 319 7.11 -6.76 0.07
CA THR A 319 8.09 -5.67 0.03
C THR A 319 8.39 -5.22 -1.40
N VAL A 320 8.64 -6.15 -2.32
CA VAL A 320 8.92 -5.82 -3.73
C VAL A 320 7.67 -5.28 -4.44
N GLY A 321 6.50 -5.87 -4.18
CA GLY A 321 5.24 -5.47 -4.78
C GLY A 321 4.56 -6.58 -5.59
N ASP A 322 3.52 -6.23 -6.33
CA ASP A 322 2.76 -7.18 -7.15
C ASP A 322 3.54 -7.53 -8.43
N PRO A 323 4.02 -8.78 -8.62
CA PRO A 323 4.84 -9.14 -9.78
C PRO A 323 4.01 -9.37 -11.05
N PHE A 324 2.68 -9.32 -10.98
CA PHE A 324 1.82 -9.51 -12.15
C PHE A 324 1.86 -8.30 -13.08
N ILE A 325 1.98 -8.57 -14.38
CA ILE A 325 1.83 -7.57 -15.44
C ILE A 325 0.40 -7.03 -15.39
N LYS A 326 0.24 -5.72 -15.54
CA LYS A 326 -1.08 -5.09 -15.53
C LYS A 326 -1.90 -5.51 -16.75
N GLU A 327 -3.21 -5.62 -16.55
CA GLU A 327 -4.15 -5.93 -17.64
C GLU A 327 -4.06 -4.92 -18.79
N GLU A 328 -3.75 -3.66 -18.49
CA GLU A 328 -3.67 -2.55 -19.45
C GLU A 328 -2.44 -2.67 -20.36
N SER A 329 -1.28 -3.04 -19.81
CA SER A 329 -0.05 -3.25 -20.59
C SER A 329 -0.10 -4.49 -21.48
N LEU A 330 -1.07 -5.40 -21.28
CA LEU A 330 -1.33 -6.51 -22.21
C LEU A 330 -1.92 -6.03 -23.55
N HIS A 331 -2.31 -4.75 -23.65
CA HIS A 331 -2.92 -4.17 -24.85
C HIS A 331 -1.96 -3.37 -25.71
N GLU A 332 -0.79 -3.00 -25.18
CA GLU A 332 0.21 -2.14 -25.82
C GLU A 332 1.46 -2.92 -26.28
N GLY A 333 1.50 -4.24 -26.07
CA GLY A 333 2.58 -5.07 -26.57
C GLY A 333 2.54 -5.14 -28.10
N ASN A 334 3.59 -4.62 -28.74
CA ASN A 334 3.95 -4.94 -30.13
C ASN A 334 3.91 -6.45 -30.37
N ASP A 335 3.66 -6.82 -31.62
CA ASP A 335 3.48 -8.16 -32.18
C ASP A 335 4.68 -9.13 -31.97
N ASP A 336 5.78 -8.67 -31.36
CA ASP A 336 7.10 -9.32 -31.45
C ASP A 336 7.51 -10.21 -30.26
N GLY A 337 6.60 -10.60 -29.34
CA GLY A 337 7.09 -11.40 -28.20
C GLY A 337 6.10 -12.00 -27.23
N VAL A 338 4.80 -12.06 -27.54
CA VAL A 338 3.85 -12.83 -26.72
C VAL A 338 3.74 -14.21 -27.33
N GLY A 339 4.33 -15.21 -26.66
CA GLY A 339 4.34 -16.61 -27.09
C GLY A 339 2.99 -17.07 -27.63
N GLU A 340 3.05 -17.90 -28.69
CA GLU A 340 1.91 -18.45 -29.41
C GLU A 340 0.73 -18.73 -28.46
N ALA A 341 -0.36 -17.99 -28.63
CA ALA A 341 -1.59 -18.24 -27.92
C ALA A 341 -2.11 -19.65 -28.33
N SER A 342 -1.69 -20.68 -27.62
CA SER A 342 -1.92 -22.10 -27.92
C SER A 342 -3.39 -22.56 -27.86
N GLU A 343 -4.37 -21.65 -27.75
CA GLU A 343 -5.80 -21.98 -27.77
C GLU A 343 -6.60 -20.88 -28.50
N LEU A 344 -6.17 -20.49 -29.70
CA LEU A 344 -7.07 -19.83 -30.65
C LEU A 344 -8.16 -20.83 -31.07
N SER A 345 -9.43 -20.41 -30.98
CA SER A 345 -10.56 -21.29 -31.30
C SER A 345 -10.46 -21.78 -32.76
N LEU A 346 -10.92 -22.98 -33.09
CA LEU A 346 -10.93 -23.46 -34.49
C LEU A 346 -11.71 -22.49 -35.42
N GLU A 347 -12.60 -21.67 -34.85
CA GLU A 347 -13.40 -20.66 -35.53
C GLU A 347 -12.56 -19.41 -35.91
N SER A 348 -11.47 -19.12 -35.19
CA SER A 348 -10.58 -17.99 -35.45
C SER A 348 -9.87 -18.06 -36.80
N GLN A 349 -9.73 -19.27 -37.36
CA GLN A 349 -9.12 -19.52 -38.67
C GLN A 349 -9.99 -19.06 -39.85
N TYR A 350 -11.27 -18.76 -39.61
CA TYR A 350 -12.24 -18.35 -40.63
C TYR A 350 -12.57 -16.84 -40.59
N LEU A 351 -11.94 -16.05 -39.71
CA LEU A 351 -12.14 -14.61 -39.67
C LEU A 351 -11.26 -13.92 -40.71
N THR A 352 -11.89 -13.28 -41.69
CA THR A 352 -11.24 -12.57 -42.80
C THR A 352 -10.91 -11.10 -42.50
N SER A 353 -11.39 -10.56 -41.37
CA SER A 353 -11.16 -9.17 -40.98
C SER A 353 -10.06 -9.08 -39.92
N GLU A 354 -8.97 -8.35 -40.24
CA GLU A 354 -7.83 -8.11 -39.35
C GLU A 354 -8.25 -7.54 -37.98
N LYS A 355 -9.22 -6.63 -37.99
CA LYS A 355 -9.77 -6.01 -36.78
C LYS A 355 -10.47 -7.02 -35.86
N GLN A 356 -11.12 -8.03 -36.43
CA GLN A 356 -11.79 -9.07 -35.65
C GLN A 356 -10.78 -10.10 -35.12
N MET A 357 -9.75 -10.45 -35.91
CA MET A 357 -8.64 -11.28 -35.45
C MET A 357 -7.87 -10.63 -34.30
N ALA A 358 -7.55 -9.33 -34.39
CA ALA A 358 -6.90 -8.60 -33.31
C ALA A 358 -7.75 -8.57 -32.02
N LEU A 359 -9.07 -8.41 -32.16
CA LEU A 359 -10.00 -8.47 -31.02
C LEU A 359 -10.07 -9.86 -30.38
N GLU A 360 -10.07 -10.92 -31.18
CA GLU A 360 -10.08 -12.31 -30.68
C GLU A 360 -8.75 -12.68 -30.03
N LYS A 361 -7.60 -12.33 -30.64
CA LYS A 361 -6.27 -12.46 -30.04
C LYS A 361 -6.24 -11.76 -28.67
N ARG A 362 -6.72 -10.52 -28.59
CA ARG A 362 -6.82 -9.76 -27.32
C ARG A 362 -7.70 -10.45 -26.29
N LYS A 363 -8.83 -11.04 -26.70
CA LYS A 363 -9.73 -11.78 -25.82
C LYS A 363 -9.09 -13.09 -25.33
N ALA A 364 -8.34 -13.78 -26.18
CA ALA A 364 -7.62 -15.00 -25.84
C ALA A 364 -6.50 -14.73 -24.81
N VAL A 365 -5.67 -13.72 -25.05
CA VAL A 365 -4.62 -13.27 -24.10
C VAL A 365 -5.23 -12.86 -22.76
N ARG A 366 -6.34 -12.14 -22.78
CA ARG A 366 -7.07 -11.78 -21.56
C ARG A 366 -7.59 -13.03 -20.83
N SER A 367 -8.12 -14.01 -21.56
CA SER A 367 -8.62 -15.26 -21.00
C SER A 367 -7.51 -16.08 -20.35
N SER A 368 -6.36 -16.23 -21.02
CA SER A 368 -5.19 -16.93 -20.49
C SER A 368 -4.62 -16.23 -19.26
N TYR A 369 -4.57 -14.89 -19.25
CA TYR A 369 -4.19 -14.10 -18.08
C TYR A 369 -5.07 -14.40 -16.85
N PHE A 370 -6.40 -14.36 -16.99
CA PHE A 370 -7.30 -14.69 -15.89
C PHE A 370 -7.25 -16.17 -15.49
N LYS A 371 -6.99 -17.08 -16.44
CA LYS A 371 -6.77 -18.51 -16.18
C LYS A 371 -5.53 -18.71 -15.30
N ALA A 372 -4.42 -18.02 -15.60
CA ALA A 372 -3.19 -18.04 -14.81
C ALA A 372 -3.42 -17.48 -13.39
N LEU A 373 -4.05 -16.30 -13.26
CA LEU A 373 -4.38 -15.72 -11.97
C LEU A 373 -5.24 -16.64 -11.09
N ASN A 374 -6.26 -17.26 -11.68
CA ASN A 374 -7.17 -18.16 -10.97
C ASN A 374 -6.47 -19.45 -10.52
N ARG A 375 -5.48 -19.95 -11.27
CA ARG A 375 -4.67 -21.12 -10.88
C ARG A 375 -3.93 -20.89 -9.56
N PHE A 376 -3.26 -19.73 -9.43
CA PHE A 376 -2.55 -19.38 -8.20
C PHE A 376 -3.50 -19.05 -7.04
N ALA A 377 -4.64 -18.41 -7.34
CA ALA A 377 -5.67 -18.17 -6.34
C ALA A 377 -6.28 -19.48 -5.81
N ALA A 378 -6.55 -20.46 -6.68
CA ALA A 378 -7.13 -21.75 -6.27
C ALA A 378 -6.23 -22.52 -5.30
N THR A 379 -4.90 -22.42 -5.49
CA THR A 379 -3.90 -23.07 -4.61
C THR A 379 -3.99 -22.56 -3.17
N SER A 380 -4.31 -21.28 -2.98
CA SER A 380 -4.50 -20.66 -1.66
C SER A 380 -5.97 -20.61 -1.20
N GLY A 381 -6.88 -21.30 -1.89
CA GLY A 381 -8.32 -21.30 -1.60
C GLY A 381 -9.03 -20.00 -1.97
N ALA A 382 -8.37 -19.11 -2.71
CA ALA A 382 -8.87 -17.83 -3.18
C ALA A 382 -9.35 -16.88 -2.06
N ILE A 383 -8.70 -16.96 -0.90
CA ILE A 383 -9.10 -16.29 0.36
C ILE A 383 -8.36 -14.96 0.58
N SER A 384 -7.19 -14.79 -0.01
CA SER A 384 -6.25 -13.70 0.31
C SER A 384 -5.36 -13.36 -0.88
N ASP A 385 -5.22 -12.06 -1.16
CA ASP A 385 -4.29 -11.55 -2.18
C ASP A 385 -2.82 -11.87 -1.80
N PRO A 386 -2.34 -11.57 -0.57
CA PRO A 386 -1.01 -11.98 -0.13
C PRO A 386 -0.73 -13.49 -0.29
N LEU A 387 -1.72 -14.36 -0.02
CA LEU A 387 -1.52 -15.81 -0.18
C LEU A 387 -1.50 -16.26 -1.65
N ARG A 388 -2.17 -15.54 -2.56
CA ARG A 388 -1.98 -15.74 -4.01
C ARG A 388 -0.53 -15.44 -4.39
N LEU A 389 0.03 -14.33 -3.91
CA LEU A 389 1.43 -13.96 -4.17
C LEU A 389 2.39 -15.03 -3.63
N LEU A 390 2.15 -15.55 -2.43
CA LEU A 390 2.92 -16.68 -1.88
C LEU A 390 2.90 -17.92 -2.80
N SER A 391 1.74 -18.22 -3.39
CA SER A 391 1.58 -19.38 -4.28
C SER A 391 2.37 -19.20 -5.58
N VAL A 392 2.44 -17.96 -6.10
CA VAL A 392 3.26 -17.61 -7.27
C VAL A 392 4.74 -17.79 -6.97
N VAL A 393 5.22 -17.26 -5.83
CA VAL A 393 6.63 -17.41 -5.41
C VAL A 393 6.98 -18.89 -5.23
N GLY A 394 6.13 -19.68 -4.57
CA GLY A 394 6.36 -21.12 -4.43
C GLY A 394 6.46 -21.86 -5.77
N ALA A 395 5.63 -21.49 -6.73
CA ALA A 395 5.64 -22.08 -8.07
C ALA A 395 6.87 -21.67 -8.90
N TYR A 396 7.28 -20.41 -8.83
CA TYR A 396 8.49 -19.89 -9.50
C TYR A 396 9.76 -20.61 -9.02
N GLU A 397 9.86 -20.83 -7.71
CA GLU A 397 10.98 -21.52 -7.08
C GLU A 397 11.03 -23.00 -7.44
N HIS A 398 9.85 -23.63 -7.55
CA HIS A 398 9.74 -24.99 -8.07
C HIS A 398 10.15 -25.08 -9.55
N ALA A 399 9.87 -24.03 -10.33
CA ALA A 399 10.31 -23.88 -11.72
C ALA A 399 11.78 -23.43 -11.86
N LYS A 400 12.54 -23.38 -10.74
CA LYS A 400 13.96 -23.00 -10.69
C LYS A 400 14.26 -21.62 -11.29
N GLY A 401 13.32 -20.69 -11.18
CA GLY A 401 13.54 -19.32 -11.64
C GLY A 401 13.51 -19.12 -13.15
N SER A 402 12.84 -20.00 -13.90
CA SER A 402 12.79 -19.93 -15.37
C SER A 402 12.11 -18.64 -15.89
N LEU A 403 12.73 -17.99 -16.88
CA LEU A 403 12.15 -16.85 -17.61
C LEU A 403 10.86 -17.25 -18.34
N GLN A 404 10.80 -18.47 -18.88
CA GLN A 404 9.62 -19.01 -19.55
C GLN A 404 8.43 -19.08 -18.58
N PHE A 405 8.68 -19.48 -17.32
CA PHE A 405 7.62 -19.50 -16.31
C PHE A 405 7.04 -18.10 -16.07
N CYS A 406 7.88 -17.06 -16.07
CA CYS A 406 7.40 -15.69 -15.92
C CYS A 406 6.54 -15.26 -17.11
N GLN A 407 6.94 -15.58 -18.33
CA GLN A 407 6.19 -15.28 -19.56
C GLN A 407 4.84 -16.00 -19.58
N ASP A 408 4.81 -17.31 -19.33
CA ASP A 408 3.59 -18.14 -19.34
C ASP A 408 2.55 -17.68 -18.31
N ASN A 409 3.00 -17.05 -17.23
CA ASN A 409 2.15 -16.65 -16.10
C ASN A 409 1.97 -15.12 -16.00
N PHE A 410 2.41 -14.36 -17.01
CA PHE A 410 2.29 -12.90 -17.07
C PHE A 410 2.91 -12.21 -15.85
N LEU A 411 4.12 -12.63 -15.48
CA LEU A 411 4.91 -12.07 -14.37
C LEU A 411 6.08 -11.25 -14.91
N VAL A 412 6.44 -10.19 -14.20
CA VAL A 412 7.64 -9.40 -14.48
C VAL A 412 8.89 -10.16 -13.98
N PRO A 413 9.80 -10.58 -14.87
CA PRO A 413 10.96 -11.40 -14.47
C PRO A 413 11.87 -10.71 -13.44
N LYS A 414 12.12 -9.40 -13.62
CA LYS A 414 12.97 -8.60 -12.73
C LYS A 414 12.45 -8.60 -11.29
N LEU A 415 11.15 -8.37 -11.10
CA LEU A 415 10.53 -8.39 -9.77
C LEU A 415 10.63 -9.77 -9.12
N MET A 416 10.47 -10.84 -9.90
CA MET A 416 10.60 -12.21 -9.37
C MET A 416 12.04 -12.54 -8.95
N GLU A 417 13.04 -12.05 -9.69
CA GLU A 417 14.45 -12.18 -9.32
C GLU A 417 14.78 -11.39 -8.03
N GLU A 418 14.26 -10.17 -7.91
CA GLU A 418 14.38 -9.36 -6.69
C GLU A 418 13.72 -10.05 -5.49
N VAL A 419 12.53 -10.64 -5.67
CA VAL A 419 11.87 -11.43 -4.62
C VAL A 419 12.71 -12.64 -4.21
N HIS A 420 13.34 -13.34 -5.16
CA HIS A 420 14.24 -14.45 -4.87
C HIS A 420 15.44 -14.00 -4.03
N LYS A 421 16.11 -12.92 -4.43
CA LYS A 421 17.26 -12.33 -3.73
C LYS A 421 16.88 -11.85 -2.33
N LEU A 422 15.81 -11.08 -2.21
CA LEU A 422 15.35 -10.53 -0.93
C LEU A 422 14.94 -11.63 0.04
N ARG A 423 14.30 -12.70 -0.45
CA ARG A 423 13.97 -13.88 0.36
C ARG A 423 15.24 -14.54 0.92
N GLY A 424 16.30 -14.67 0.12
CA GLY A 424 17.60 -15.18 0.57
C GLY A 424 18.24 -14.29 1.65
N GLN A 425 18.21 -12.97 1.46
CA GLN A 425 18.71 -11.99 2.42
C GLN A 425 17.95 -12.05 3.75
N ILE A 426 16.60 -12.05 3.71
CA ILE A 426 15.78 -12.17 4.91
C ILE A 426 16.03 -13.51 5.60
N ALA A 427 16.14 -14.62 4.86
CA ALA A 427 16.45 -15.92 5.44
C ALA A 427 17.82 -15.92 6.16
N SER A 428 18.83 -15.26 5.58
CA SER A 428 20.14 -15.07 6.20
C SER A 428 20.07 -14.23 7.49
N LEU A 429 19.33 -13.12 7.47
CA LEU A 429 19.12 -12.27 8.64
C LEU A 429 18.38 -13.00 9.77
N VAL A 430 17.39 -13.81 9.44
CA VAL A 430 16.68 -14.66 10.41
C VAL A 430 17.63 -15.68 11.02
N GLN A 431 18.49 -16.32 10.21
CA GLN A 431 19.49 -17.27 10.70
C GLN A 431 20.54 -16.61 11.61
N ALA A 432 20.97 -15.39 11.27
CA ALA A 432 21.95 -14.64 12.06
C ALA A 432 21.40 -14.22 13.43
N ASN A 433 20.10 -13.93 13.53
CA ASN A 433 19.47 -13.42 14.75
C ASN A 433 18.70 -14.49 15.55
N ALA A 434 18.59 -15.71 15.04
CA ALA A 434 17.89 -16.79 15.74
C ALA A 434 18.75 -17.44 16.83
N ALA A 435 18.09 -17.97 17.87
CA ALA A 435 18.77 -18.74 18.91
C ALA A 435 19.40 -20.02 18.35
N PRO A 436 20.55 -20.49 18.90
CA PRO A 436 21.26 -21.68 18.40
C PRO A 436 20.45 -22.98 18.45
N SER A 437 19.43 -23.06 19.31
CA SER A 437 18.56 -24.23 19.48
C SER A 437 17.45 -24.34 18.43
N THR A 438 17.32 -23.37 17.54
CA THR A 438 16.20 -23.29 16.61
C THR A 438 16.49 -24.07 15.33
N ASP A 439 15.62 -25.04 14.98
CA ASP A 439 15.72 -25.73 13.69
C ASP A 439 15.31 -24.79 12.55
N LEU A 440 16.31 -24.37 11.77
CA LEU A 440 16.15 -23.51 10.59
C LEU A 440 16.51 -24.23 9.29
N SER A 441 16.57 -25.57 9.30
CA SER A 441 16.87 -26.37 8.11
C SER A 441 15.93 -26.05 6.93
N ALA A 442 14.66 -25.76 7.22
CA ALA A 442 13.64 -25.38 6.24
C ALA A 442 13.89 -24.03 5.54
N LEU A 443 14.75 -23.16 6.09
CA LEU A 443 15.16 -21.90 5.44
C LEU A 443 16.33 -22.08 4.47
N ARG A 444 17.03 -23.22 4.52
CA ARG A 444 18.15 -23.51 3.62
C ARG A 444 17.69 -24.03 2.27
N SER A 445 16.47 -24.59 2.18
CA SER A 445 15.89 -25.02 0.91
C SER A 445 15.29 -23.82 0.16
N THR A 446 15.70 -23.64 -1.08
CA THR A 446 15.12 -22.64 -2.00
C THR A 446 13.68 -22.99 -2.39
N THR A 447 13.35 -24.28 -2.45
CA THR A 447 12.02 -24.77 -2.82
C THR A 447 11.06 -24.79 -1.63
N ILE A 448 9.90 -24.15 -1.78
CA ILE A 448 8.84 -24.11 -0.76
C ILE A 448 7.73 -25.07 -1.17
N LYS A 449 7.38 -26.03 -0.31
CA LYS A 449 6.23 -26.93 -0.53
C LYS A 449 4.92 -26.16 -0.36
N PRO A 450 3.80 -26.55 -1.00
CA PRO A 450 2.52 -25.88 -0.76
C PRO A 450 2.07 -25.95 0.72
N PRO A 451 1.53 -24.86 1.30
CA PRO A 451 1.11 -24.84 2.71
C PRO A 451 -0.13 -25.72 2.95
N THR A 452 -0.18 -26.37 4.11
CA THR A 452 -1.37 -27.11 4.55
C THR A 452 -2.52 -26.18 4.93
N SER A 453 -3.76 -26.67 4.93
CA SER A 453 -4.95 -25.87 5.34
C SER A 453 -4.82 -25.26 6.74
N LYS A 454 -4.17 -25.97 7.68
CA LYS A 454 -3.86 -25.42 9.02
C LYS A 454 -2.87 -24.26 8.93
N GLN A 455 -1.79 -24.41 8.17
CA GLN A 455 -0.80 -23.35 7.96
C GLN A 455 -1.39 -22.13 7.25
N VAL A 456 -2.27 -22.33 6.27
CA VAL A 456 -3.01 -21.24 5.60
C VAL A 456 -3.83 -20.43 6.61
N ASN A 457 -4.52 -21.09 7.54
CA ASN A 457 -5.29 -20.38 8.58
C ASN A 457 -4.38 -19.64 9.57
N VAL A 458 -3.23 -20.21 9.94
CA VAL A 458 -2.23 -19.55 10.79
C VAL A 458 -1.62 -18.34 10.07
N LEU A 459 -1.27 -18.45 8.79
CA LEU A 459 -0.77 -17.34 7.98
C LEU A 459 -1.79 -16.20 7.89
N ARG A 460 -3.09 -16.52 7.75
CA ARG A 460 -4.16 -15.51 7.82
C ARG A 460 -4.22 -14.81 9.17
N GLN A 461 -4.01 -15.53 10.27
CA GLN A 461 -3.94 -14.93 11.61
C GLN A 461 -2.71 -14.02 11.76
N PHE A 462 -1.55 -14.40 11.22
CA PHE A 462 -0.37 -13.53 11.21
C PHE A 462 -0.64 -12.24 10.44
N ILE A 463 -1.15 -12.34 9.19
CA ILE A 463 -1.57 -11.19 8.37
C ILE A 463 -2.54 -10.31 9.16
N THR A 464 -3.56 -10.91 9.78
CA THR A 464 -4.56 -10.17 10.59
C THR A 464 -3.90 -9.41 11.75
N SER A 465 -2.89 -10.00 12.40
CA SER A 465 -2.24 -9.38 13.54
C SER A 465 -1.27 -8.25 13.16
N ALA A 466 -0.68 -8.31 11.96
CA ALA A 466 0.21 -7.27 11.43
C ALA A 466 -0.55 -6.06 10.86
N PHE A 467 -1.78 -6.29 10.41
CA PHE A 467 -2.68 -5.28 9.85
C PHE A 467 -3.93 -5.10 10.72
N ILE A 468 -3.77 -5.23 12.04
CA ILE A 468 -4.88 -5.28 13.00
C ILE A 468 -5.65 -3.95 13.12
N ASP A 469 -5.02 -2.84 12.74
CA ASP A 469 -5.62 -1.51 12.63
C ASP A 469 -6.27 -1.25 11.26
N GLN A 470 -6.01 -2.11 10.26
CA GLN A 470 -6.51 -2.01 8.89
C GLN A 470 -7.58 -3.06 8.60
N ILE A 471 -8.66 -3.00 9.38
CA ILE A 471 -9.82 -3.89 9.25
C ILE A 471 -10.94 -3.14 8.55
N ALA A 472 -11.68 -3.82 7.68
CA ALA A 472 -12.90 -3.30 7.11
C ALA A 472 -14.07 -4.29 7.27
N ILE A 473 -15.25 -3.73 7.58
CA ILE A 473 -16.51 -4.45 7.66
C ILE A 473 -17.37 -4.08 6.45
N ARG A 474 -18.14 -5.04 5.94
CA ARG A 474 -19.14 -4.76 4.90
C ARG A 474 -20.18 -3.76 5.42
N ALA A 475 -20.49 -2.73 4.64
CA ALA A 475 -21.24 -1.56 5.12
C ALA A 475 -22.68 -1.88 5.58
N ASP A 476 -23.27 -2.98 5.10
CA ASP A 476 -24.59 -3.48 5.48
C ASP A 476 -24.63 -4.12 6.88
N LEU A 477 -23.49 -4.58 7.40
CA LEU A 477 -23.36 -5.22 8.71
C LEU A 477 -22.94 -4.23 9.81
N ALA A 478 -22.54 -3.03 9.44
CA ALA A 478 -22.18 -1.99 10.40
C ALA A 478 -23.45 -1.49 11.13
N PRO A 479 -23.37 -1.22 12.44
CA PRO A 479 -24.53 -0.77 13.23
C PRO A 479 -25.15 0.52 12.66
N GLU A 480 -26.45 0.76 12.90
CA GLU A 480 -27.21 1.92 12.38
C GLU A 480 -26.60 3.28 12.73
N SER A 481 -25.73 3.38 13.73
CA SER A 481 -24.96 4.59 14.03
C SER A 481 -23.92 4.94 12.96
N ALA A 482 -23.48 3.97 12.16
CA ALA A 482 -22.70 4.16 10.93
C ALA A 482 -23.58 4.47 9.70
N ALA A 483 -24.91 4.37 9.80
CA ALA A 483 -25.84 4.40 8.66
C ALA A 483 -26.09 5.80 8.06
N ARG A 484 -25.50 6.87 8.60
CA ARG A 484 -25.45 8.17 7.93
C ARG A 484 -24.03 8.50 7.52
N VAL A 485 -23.41 7.63 6.72
CA VAL A 485 -22.24 7.99 5.92
C VAL A 485 -22.68 9.14 4.99
N PRO A 486 -22.17 10.38 5.15
CA PRO A 486 -22.63 11.54 4.38
C PRO A 486 -22.41 11.43 2.86
N MET A 487 -21.67 10.41 2.41
CA MET A 487 -21.36 10.14 1.00
C MET A 487 -22.31 9.16 0.28
N LEU A 488 -23.28 8.54 0.97
CA LEU A 488 -24.34 7.78 0.28
C LEU A 488 -25.46 8.70 -0.27
N GLN A 489 -25.48 9.97 0.14
CA GLN A 489 -26.55 10.93 -0.22
C GLN A 489 -26.13 11.98 -1.24
N GLN A 490 -24.84 12.17 -1.51
CA GLN A 490 -24.38 13.22 -2.41
C GLN A 490 -23.36 12.68 -3.43
N ASN A 491 -23.88 12.12 -4.52
CA ASN A 491 -23.27 12.33 -5.83
C ASN A 491 -24.30 13.08 -6.67
N ALA A 492 -23.86 14.20 -7.26
CA ALA A 492 -24.70 15.10 -8.07
C ALA A 492 -25.21 14.47 -9.38
N ASP A 493 -24.71 13.28 -9.73
CA ASP A 493 -25.18 12.52 -10.88
C ASP A 493 -26.16 11.47 -10.35
N GLY A 494 -27.45 11.80 -10.40
CA GLY A 494 -28.58 11.05 -9.83
C GLY A 494 -28.83 9.66 -10.41
N GLU A 495 -27.82 8.77 -10.44
CA GLU A 495 -27.98 7.36 -10.78
C GLU A 495 -27.31 6.40 -9.77
N GLN A 496 -28.17 5.85 -8.91
CA GLN A 496 -28.32 4.40 -8.69
C GLN A 496 -27.17 3.52 -8.16
N ILE A 497 -26.23 4.03 -7.37
CA ILE A 497 -25.30 3.14 -6.62
C ILE A 497 -25.87 2.80 -5.24
N ALA A 498 -26.26 3.83 -4.47
CA ALA A 498 -26.89 3.66 -3.17
C ALA A 498 -28.26 2.96 -3.25
N SER A 499 -29.05 3.26 -4.29
CA SER A 499 -30.36 2.63 -4.45
C SER A 499 -30.27 1.15 -4.82
N LYS A 500 -29.28 0.68 -5.60
CA LYS A 500 -29.16 -0.77 -5.88
C LYS A 500 -28.65 -1.58 -4.68
N GLN A 501 -27.70 -1.06 -3.91
CA GLN A 501 -27.23 -1.72 -2.67
C GLN A 501 -28.31 -1.77 -1.59
N PHE A 502 -29.05 -0.67 -1.40
CA PHE A 502 -30.17 -0.61 -0.45
C PHE A 502 -31.39 -1.42 -0.94
N TYR A 503 -31.67 -1.45 -2.25
CA TYR A 503 -32.76 -2.25 -2.83
C TYR A 503 -32.51 -3.76 -2.80
N LEU A 504 -31.24 -4.19 -2.81
CA LEU A 504 -30.89 -5.61 -2.57
C LEU A 504 -31.07 -6.01 -1.10
N GLN A 505 -30.98 -5.06 -0.17
CA GLN A 505 -31.25 -5.23 1.25
C GLN A 505 -32.76 -5.32 1.56
N THR A 506 -33.60 -4.57 0.83
CA THR A 506 -35.06 -4.60 1.02
C THR A 506 -35.72 -5.88 0.51
N LYS A 507 -35.05 -6.69 -0.32
CA LYS A 507 -35.43 -8.09 -0.56
C LYS A 507 -34.67 -9.00 0.40
N GLN A 508 -35.24 -9.22 1.59
CA GLN A 508 -34.78 -10.23 2.54
C GLN A 508 -34.45 -11.55 1.81
N GLY A 509 -33.15 -11.89 1.74
CA GLY A 509 -32.67 -13.17 1.19
C GLY A 509 -31.87 -13.13 -0.12
N ALA A 510 -31.65 -11.97 -0.75
CA ALA A 510 -30.79 -11.89 -1.95
C ALA A 510 -29.29 -12.01 -1.57
N LYS A 511 -28.67 -13.16 -1.85
CA LYS A 511 -27.21 -13.33 -1.70
C LYS A 511 -26.48 -12.50 -2.76
N MET A 512 -25.62 -11.59 -2.34
CA MET A 512 -24.73 -10.86 -3.26
C MET A 512 -23.80 -11.85 -3.96
N GLN A 513 -23.86 -11.93 -5.28
CA GLN A 513 -23.06 -12.87 -6.06
C GLN A 513 -21.62 -12.40 -6.29
N SER A 514 -21.35 -11.09 -6.20
CA SER A 514 -20.05 -10.50 -6.52
C SER A 514 -19.72 -9.30 -5.62
N THR A 515 -18.45 -9.15 -5.25
CA THR A 515 -17.91 -7.99 -4.50
C THR A 515 -17.86 -6.69 -5.33
N ARG A 516 -18.19 -6.74 -6.62
CA ARG A 516 -18.23 -5.56 -7.50
C ARG A 516 -19.20 -4.50 -6.94
N ASN A 517 -18.68 -3.29 -6.73
CA ASN A 517 -19.41 -2.14 -6.16
C ASN A 517 -20.02 -2.41 -4.77
N VAL A 518 -19.49 -3.38 -4.01
CA VAL A 518 -19.85 -3.57 -2.60
C VAL A 518 -19.00 -2.66 -1.74
N ALA A 519 -19.66 -1.87 -0.89
CA ALA A 519 -19.05 -0.89 -0.02
C ALA A 519 -18.62 -1.52 1.31
N TYR A 520 -17.43 -1.16 1.75
CA TYR A 520 -16.85 -1.51 3.03
C TYR A 520 -16.56 -0.24 3.83
N LEU A 521 -16.69 -0.31 5.15
CA LEU A 521 -16.23 0.71 6.07
C LEU A 521 -14.88 0.26 6.63
N ALA A 522 -13.84 1.07 6.43
CA ALA A 522 -12.48 0.78 6.89
C ALA A 522 -12.18 1.50 8.20
N ALA A 523 -11.47 0.83 9.10
CA ALA A 523 -10.92 1.45 10.30
C ALA A 523 -9.89 2.51 9.91
N GLY A 524 -9.95 3.68 10.55
CA GLY A 524 -9.10 4.83 10.23
C GLY A 524 -9.64 5.78 9.17
N ILE A 525 -10.69 5.42 8.42
CA ILE A 525 -11.36 6.33 7.46
C ILE A 525 -12.83 6.50 7.86
N PRO A 526 -13.13 7.43 8.77
CA PRO A 526 -14.51 7.66 9.20
C PRO A 526 -15.32 8.29 8.06
N GLY A 527 -16.46 7.68 7.72
CA GLY A 527 -17.45 8.32 6.84
C GLY A 527 -17.15 8.28 5.33
N GLU A 528 -16.13 7.57 4.86
CA GLU A 528 -15.92 7.31 3.42
C GLU A 528 -16.11 5.81 3.09
N ALA A 529 -16.79 5.53 1.98
CA ALA A 529 -16.97 4.17 1.49
C ALA A 529 -15.71 3.67 0.76
N CYS A 530 -15.26 2.47 1.12
CA CYS A 530 -14.12 1.81 0.50
C CYS A 530 -14.58 0.60 -0.33
N PHE A 531 -13.88 0.29 -1.42
CA PHE A 531 -14.22 -0.81 -2.33
C PHE A 531 -13.03 -1.74 -2.52
N VAL A 532 -13.25 -3.04 -2.67
CA VAL A 532 -12.18 -3.99 -2.99
C VAL A 532 -11.61 -3.67 -4.37
N HIS A 533 -10.27 -3.59 -4.47
CA HIS A 533 -9.59 -3.27 -5.73
C HIS A 533 -9.82 -4.32 -6.81
N LYS A 534 -9.82 -3.89 -8.08
CA LYS A 534 -10.16 -4.73 -9.24
C LYS A 534 -9.19 -5.90 -9.46
N THR A 535 -7.93 -5.74 -9.04
CA THR A 535 -6.88 -6.77 -9.16
C THR A 535 -6.95 -7.83 -8.05
N SER A 536 -7.81 -7.62 -7.04
CA SER A 536 -7.98 -8.56 -5.94
C SER A 536 -8.68 -9.83 -6.39
N VAL A 537 -8.26 -10.96 -5.83
CA VAL A 537 -8.88 -12.28 -5.99
C VAL A 537 -10.35 -12.28 -5.55
N LEU A 538 -10.69 -11.42 -4.58
CA LEU A 538 -12.03 -11.32 -4.01
C LEU A 538 -12.99 -10.49 -4.88
N PHE A 539 -12.49 -9.79 -5.91
CA PHE A 539 -13.28 -8.83 -6.67
C PHE A 539 -14.45 -9.45 -7.44
N HIS A 540 -14.36 -10.74 -7.82
CA HIS A 540 -15.43 -11.46 -8.52
C HIS A 540 -16.13 -12.52 -7.65
N GLN A 541 -15.74 -12.66 -6.39
CA GLN A 541 -16.30 -13.63 -5.47
C GLN A 541 -17.46 -13.06 -4.65
N GLN A 542 -18.08 -13.90 -3.82
CA GLN A 542 -19.06 -13.44 -2.84
C GLN A 542 -18.38 -12.51 -1.82
N PRO A 543 -19.00 -11.35 -1.51
CA PRO A 543 -18.37 -10.35 -0.65
C PRO A 543 -18.27 -10.84 0.79
N PRO A 544 -17.05 -11.03 1.33
CA PRO A 544 -16.86 -11.42 2.73
C PRO A 544 -17.37 -10.34 3.69
N GLU A 545 -17.78 -10.74 4.88
CA GLU A 545 -18.26 -9.83 5.92
C GLU A 545 -17.15 -8.96 6.51
N TRP A 546 -16.01 -9.61 6.80
CA TRP A 546 -14.85 -9.01 7.45
C TRP A 546 -13.59 -9.26 6.64
N ILE A 547 -12.85 -8.18 6.39
CA ILE A 547 -11.60 -8.22 5.65
C ILE A 547 -10.53 -7.41 6.36
N VAL A 548 -9.28 -7.81 6.15
CA VAL A 548 -8.09 -7.02 6.41
C VAL A 548 -7.50 -6.60 5.08
N PHE A 549 -6.97 -5.39 5.00
CA PHE A 549 -6.30 -4.87 3.80
C PHE A 549 -4.88 -4.42 4.16
N SER A 550 -4.01 -4.24 3.16
CA SER A 550 -2.63 -3.80 3.38
C SER A 550 -2.43 -2.32 3.10
N ASN A 551 -3.10 -1.80 2.06
CA ASN A 551 -2.98 -0.42 1.60
C ASN A 551 -4.32 0.07 1.05
N ILE A 552 -4.51 1.39 1.11
CA ILE A 552 -5.66 2.08 0.54
C ILE A 552 -5.15 3.03 -0.53
N VAL A 553 -5.71 2.90 -1.72
CA VAL A 553 -5.36 3.73 -2.87
C VAL A 553 -6.59 4.51 -3.30
N ARG A 554 -6.49 5.84 -3.33
CA ARG A 554 -7.54 6.69 -3.88
C ARG A 554 -7.35 6.80 -5.39
N GLY A 555 -8.39 6.45 -6.15
CA GLY A 555 -8.37 6.61 -7.61
C GLY A 555 -8.72 8.03 -8.04
N ARG A 556 -8.47 8.34 -9.32
CA ARG A 556 -8.95 9.57 -9.95
C ARG A 556 -10.48 9.63 -9.96
N ALA A 557 -11.05 10.82 -9.75
CA ALA A 557 -12.48 11.04 -9.91
C ALA A 557 -12.88 11.00 -11.39
N LYS A 558 -14.11 10.54 -11.65
CA LYS A 558 -14.70 10.54 -12.98
C LYS A 558 -15.40 11.90 -13.20
N GLY A 559 -14.89 12.71 -14.14
CA GLY A 559 -15.45 14.01 -14.52
C GLY A 559 -14.40 15.13 -14.53
N ASP A 560 -14.68 16.19 -15.28
CA ASP A 560 -13.78 17.33 -15.54
C ASP A 560 -13.72 18.35 -14.38
N MET A 561 -14.50 18.13 -13.32
CA MET A 561 -14.45 18.95 -12.11
C MET A 561 -13.36 18.46 -11.16
N LEU A 562 -12.31 19.28 -11.01
CA LEU A 562 -11.17 19.09 -10.12
C LEU A 562 -11.53 18.81 -8.64
N GLU A 563 -12.77 19.11 -8.21
CA GLU A 563 -13.20 19.02 -6.81
C GLU A 563 -13.82 17.67 -6.40
N ARG A 564 -14.11 16.76 -7.34
CA ARG A 564 -14.70 15.46 -6.97
C ARG A 564 -13.62 14.56 -6.36
N LYS A 565 -13.85 14.04 -5.16
CA LYS A 565 -13.00 12.99 -4.56
C LYS A 565 -13.24 11.66 -5.28
N GLY A 566 -12.17 11.01 -5.74
CA GLY A 566 -12.28 9.70 -6.37
C GLY A 566 -12.52 8.56 -5.36
N ARG A 567 -12.80 7.36 -5.89
CA ARG A 567 -13.15 6.20 -5.04
C ARG A 567 -11.92 5.66 -4.29
N ASN A 568 -12.13 5.27 -3.03
CA ASN A 568 -11.12 4.59 -2.23
C ASN A 568 -11.12 3.08 -2.52
N TRP A 569 -9.95 2.54 -2.86
CA TRP A 569 -9.76 1.13 -3.18
C TRP A 569 -8.88 0.44 -2.15
N LEU A 570 -9.35 -0.70 -1.64
CA LEU A 570 -8.62 -1.58 -0.73
C LEU A 570 -7.75 -2.57 -1.52
N LYS A 571 -6.44 -2.55 -1.31
CA LYS A 571 -5.47 -3.50 -1.89
C LYS A 571 -4.95 -4.48 -0.83
N GLY A 572 -4.49 -5.66 -1.27
CA GLY A 572 -3.91 -6.68 -0.39
C GLY A 572 -4.92 -7.31 0.56
N VAL A 573 -6.12 -7.63 0.05
CA VAL A 573 -7.25 -8.00 0.90
C VAL A 573 -7.17 -9.46 1.34
N THR A 574 -7.51 -9.73 2.60
CA THR A 574 -7.56 -11.06 3.21
C THR A 574 -8.86 -11.23 3.99
N ILE A 575 -9.59 -12.33 3.73
CA ILE A 575 -10.78 -12.68 4.52
C ILE A 575 -10.34 -13.08 5.93
N ILE A 576 -11.04 -12.57 6.96
CA ILE A 576 -10.74 -12.88 8.36
C ILE A 576 -11.98 -13.40 9.12
N ASN A 577 -11.74 -14.11 10.21
CA ASN A 577 -12.81 -14.45 11.17
C ASN A 577 -12.85 -13.36 12.24
N PRO A 578 -14.02 -12.74 12.52
CA PRO A 578 -14.13 -11.67 13.51
C PRO A 578 -13.71 -12.07 14.92
N ASN A 579 -13.80 -13.36 15.29
CA ASN A 579 -13.32 -13.85 16.59
C ASN A 579 -11.82 -13.66 16.81
N TRP A 580 -11.03 -13.59 15.73
CA TRP A 580 -9.58 -13.41 15.82
C TRP A 580 -9.19 -12.00 16.25
N ILE A 581 -10.02 -11.00 15.97
CA ILE A 581 -9.71 -9.59 16.22
C ILE A 581 -9.46 -9.36 17.71
N TYR A 582 -10.35 -9.87 18.57
CA TYR A 582 -10.19 -9.75 20.02
C TYR A 582 -8.98 -10.54 20.55
N THR A 583 -8.72 -11.74 20.01
CA THR A 583 -7.59 -12.56 20.48
C THR A 583 -6.24 -11.98 20.06
N LEU A 584 -6.15 -11.38 18.87
CA LEU A 584 -4.90 -10.86 18.32
C LEU A 584 -4.62 -9.42 18.77
N GLY A 585 -5.66 -8.65 19.11
CA GLY A 585 -5.56 -7.25 19.51
C GLY A 585 -6.53 -6.87 20.62
N PRO A 586 -6.41 -7.44 21.84
CA PRO A 586 -7.35 -7.15 22.93
C PRO A 586 -7.34 -5.67 23.36
N THR A 587 -6.23 -4.96 23.16
CA THR A 587 -6.08 -3.52 23.45
C THR A 587 -6.87 -2.61 22.51
N LEU A 588 -7.32 -3.14 21.36
CA LEU A 588 -8.13 -2.43 20.36
C LEU A 588 -9.63 -2.57 20.63
N CYS A 589 -10.01 -3.50 21.53
CA CYS A 589 -11.39 -3.78 21.85
C CYS A 589 -11.76 -3.31 23.27
N SER A 590 -13.00 -2.84 23.45
CA SER A 590 -13.62 -2.75 24.77
C SER A 590 -14.56 -3.93 24.99
N LEU A 591 -14.71 -4.39 26.24
CA LEU A 591 -15.63 -5.47 26.58
C LEU A 591 -16.95 -4.93 27.11
N SER A 592 -18.06 -5.50 26.64
CA SER A 592 -19.39 -5.21 27.18
C SER A 592 -19.57 -5.73 28.60
N LYS A 593 -20.72 -5.38 29.21
CA LYS A 593 -21.17 -6.05 30.43
C LYS A 593 -21.54 -7.51 30.13
N PRO A 594 -21.43 -8.42 31.12
CA PRO A 594 -21.91 -9.81 31.04
C PRO A 594 -23.28 -9.92 30.35
N VAL A 595 -23.36 -10.62 29.22
CA VAL A 595 -24.61 -10.83 28.47
C VAL A 595 -25.19 -12.20 28.79
N ASP A 596 -26.51 -12.24 29.00
CA ASP A 596 -27.24 -13.48 29.11
C ASP A 596 -27.58 -14.05 27.74
N THR A 597 -26.85 -15.08 27.34
CA THR A 597 -27.34 -15.94 26.27
C THR A 597 -28.54 -16.71 26.82
N GLY A 598 -29.76 -16.35 26.40
CA GLY A 598 -31.04 -16.95 26.82
C GLY A 598 -31.23 -18.45 26.52
N ARG A 599 -30.16 -19.24 26.41
CA ARG A 599 -30.22 -20.70 26.56
C ARG A 599 -30.29 -20.99 28.06
N GLY A 600 -31.52 -21.06 28.56
CA GLY A 600 -31.82 -21.33 29.95
C GLY A 600 -31.14 -22.61 30.42
N ASP A 601 -30.30 -22.49 31.45
CA ASP A 601 -30.34 -23.40 32.61
C ASP A 601 -29.49 -22.89 33.81
N THR A 602 -28.70 -21.83 33.67
CA THR A 602 -27.80 -21.39 34.76
C THR A 602 -28.28 -20.16 35.52
N ARG A 603 -28.96 -19.20 34.87
CA ARG A 603 -29.32 -17.94 35.53
C ARG A 603 -30.58 -18.03 36.41
N SER A 604 -31.56 -18.86 36.06
CA SER A 604 -32.73 -19.07 36.93
C SER A 604 -32.32 -19.78 38.23
N LYS A 605 -31.47 -20.81 38.14
CA LYS A 605 -30.91 -21.52 39.30
C LYS A 605 -29.93 -20.67 40.11
N LEU A 606 -29.13 -19.80 39.48
CA LEU A 606 -28.21 -18.89 40.19
C LEU A 606 -28.91 -17.69 40.83
N ILE A 607 -29.99 -17.18 40.25
CA ILE A 607 -30.79 -16.10 40.86
C ILE A 607 -31.64 -16.67 42.00
N GLU A 608 -32.24 -17.86 41.84
CA GLU A 608 -32.86 -18.58 42.96
C GLU A 608 -31.83 -18.90 44.04
N ALA A 609 -30.65 -19.44 43.70
CA ALA A 609 -29.60 -19.74 44.68
C ALA A 609 -29.03 -18.47 45.34
N ALA A 610 -28.92 -17.34 44.64
CA ALA A 610 -28.46 -16.07 45.21
C ALA A 610 -29.52 -15.41 46.09
N GLN A 611 -30.80 -15.50 45.73
CA GLN A 611 -31.92 -15.04 46.57
C GLN A 611 -32.11 -15.95 47.79
N GLU A 612 -31.84 -17.25 47.64
CA GLU A 612 -31.86 -18.23 48.72
C GLU A 612 -30.63 -18.08 49.64
N LEU A 613 -29.45 -17.74 49.11
CA LEU A 613 -28.26 -17.34 49.87
C LEU A 613 -28.47 -16.00 50.59
N GLN A 614 -29.19 -15.04 50.02
CA GLN A 614 -29.55 -13.80 50.71
C GLN A 614 -30.61 -14.02 51.80
N ARG A 615 -31.54 -14.97 51.61
CA ARG A 615 -32.44 -15.43 52.69
C ARG A 615 -31.68 -16.16 53.79
N LYS A 616 -30.72 -17.02 53.44
CA LYS A 616 -29.89 -17.79 54.40
C LYS A 616 -28.85 -16.92 55.12
N ASN A 617 -28.28 -15.90 54.46
CA ASN A 617 -27.34 -14.93 55.07
C ASN A 617 -28.01 -13.95 56.05
N LYS A 618 -29.34 -13.84 56.08
CA LYS A 618 -30.05 -13.14 57.17
C LYS A 618 -30.23 -14.01 58.42
N MET A 619 -29.87 -15.30 58.38
CA MET A 619 -30.03 -16.24 59.50
C MET A 619 -28.76 -17.01 59.90
N ALA A 620 -27.64 -16.90 59.18
CA ALA A 620 -26.45 -17.70 59.47
C ALA A 620 -25.20 -16.83 59.67
N THR A 621 -25.07 -16.26 60.87
CA THR A 621 -23.76 -16.17 61.50
C THR A 621 -23.34 -17.61 61.83
N VAL A 622 -22.13 -18.01 61.43
CA VAL A 622 -21.38 -19.24 61.77
C VAL A 622 -21.01 -20.10 60.53
N GLN A 623 -19.69 -20.14 60.30
CA GLN A 623 -18.87 -21.13 59.59
C GLN A 623 -18.90 -21.25 58.05
N GLY A 624 -17.84 -20.69 57.44
CA GLY A 624 -16.90 -21.34 56.52
C GLY A 624 -17.42 -22.16 55.33
N GLY A 625 -17.23 -21.63 54.12
CA GLY A 625 -17.30 -22.39 52.86
C GLY A 625 -17.09 -21.52 51.61
N ASP A 626 -15.97 -21.76 50.92
CA ASP A 626 -15.54 -21.34 49.56
C ASP A 626 -16.06 -20.02 48.94
N ASN A 627 -15.18 -19.01 48.94
CA ASN A 627 -15.31 -17.82 48.10
C ASN A 627 -15.16 -18.20 46.62
N ALA A 628 -16.27 -18.16 45.87
CA ALA A 628 -16.28 -18.25 44.41
C ALA A 628 -15.57 -17.03 43.78
N THR A 629 -14.24 -17.12 43.68
CA THR A 629 -13.35 -16.07 43.14
C THR A 629 -13.29 -16.04 41.62
N GLU A 630 -13.98 -16.97 40.95
CA GLU A 630 -13.97 -17.16 39.50
C GLU A 630 -15.39 -17.35 38.95
N LYS A 631 -15.68 -16.78 37.78
CA LYS A 631 -16.93 -17.02 37.04
C LYS A 631 -16.72 -17.06 35.53
N HIS A 632 -17.55 -17.82 34.83
CA HIS A 632 -17.60 -17.85 33.38
C HIS A 632 -18.75 -16.97 32.87
N VAL A 633 -18.44 -16.09 31.93
CA VAL A 633 -19.38 -15.08 31.43
C VAL A 633 -19.22 -14.94 29.92
N TYR A 634 -20.33 -14.70 29.21
CA TYR A 634 -20.30 -14.26 27.82
C TYR A 634 -20.12 -12.75 27.73
N LEU A 635 -19.08 -12.34 27.00
CA LEU A 635 -18.76 -10.93 26.75
C LEU A 635 -18.81 -10.68 25.25
N ILE A 636 -19.25 -9.47 24.88
CA ILE A 636 -19.24 -8.99 23.50
C ILE A 636 -18.09 -7.97 23.40
N PRO A 637 -17.04 -8.26 22.61
CA PRO A 637 -16.02 -7.27 22.34
C PRO A 637 -16.50 -6.28 21.28
N THR A 638 -16.19 -5.00 21.46
CA THR A 638 -16.42 -3.95 20.46
C THR A 638 -15.05 -3.47 19.99
N TYR A 639 -14.76 -3.63 18.70
CA TYR A 639 -13.53 -3.15 18.06
C TYR A 639 -13.60 -1.64 17.82
N GLY A 640 -12.48 -0.93 17.97
CA GLY A 640 -12.40 0.52 17.74
C GLY A 640 -12.65 1.40 18.97
N THR A 641 -13.03 0.79 20.09
CA THR A 641 -13.36 1.48 21.35
C THR A 641 -12.36 1.16 22.47
N GLY A 642 -11.33 0.36 22.17
CA GLY A 642 -10.30 -0.04 23.14
C GLY A 642 -9.36 1.09 23.58
N PRO A 643 -8.53 0.85 24.61
CA PRO A 643 -7.57 1.83 25.14
C PRO A 643 -6.47 2.25 24.15
N ALA A 644 -6.21 1.47 23.10
CA ALA A 644 -5.26 1.83 22.05
C ALA A 644 -5.83 2.82 21.01
N PHE A 645 -7.10 3.21 21.15
CA PHE A 645 -7.72 4.31 20.39
C PHE A 645 -7.81 5.57 21.25
N ASP A 646 -7.53 6.72 20.65
CA ASP A 646 -7.63 8.01 21.33
C ASP A 646 -9.09 8.42 21.58
N ALA A 647 -9.30 9.41 22.44
CA ALA A 647 -10.64 9.94 22.69
C ALA A 647 -11.29 10.53 21.42
N SER A 648 -10.49 11.16 20.55
CA SER A 648 -10.94 11.66 19.25
C SER A 648 -11.33 10.51 18.32
N GLU A 649 -10.48 9.50 18.16
CA GLU A 649 -10.77 8.32 17.33
C GLU A 649 -12.02 7.57 17.82
N ARG A 650 -12.18 7.41 19.14
CA ARG A 650 -13.37 6.80 19.75
C ARG A 650 -14.66 7.60 19.53
N SER A 651 -14.55 8.91 19.34
CA SER A 651 -15.71 9.77 19.03
C SER A 651 -16.09 9.73 17.55
N SER A 652 -15.11 9.57 16.66
CA SER A 652 -15.31 9.47 15.22
C SER A 652 -15.72 8.06 14.78
N TYR A 653 -15.39 7.05 15.58
CA TYR A 653 -15.61 5.65 15.25
C TYR A 653 -16.74 5.08 16.11
N ALA A 654 -17.83 4.63 15.47
CA ALA A 654 -18.99 4.09 16.17
C ALA A 654 -18.74 2.74 16.87
N GLY A 655 -17.55 2.15 16.68
CA GLY A 655 -17.20 0.81 17.16
C GLY A 655 -17.93 -0.28 16.37
N TRP A 656 -17.28 -1.43 16.19
CA TRP A 656 -17.91 -2.60 15.55
C TRP A 656 -18.02 -3.74 16.54
N GLU A 657 -19.23 -4.24 16.73
CA GLU A 657 -19.48 -5.38 17.61
C GLU A 657 -18.95 -6.67 16.98
N LEU A 658 -18.22 -7.44 17.78
CA LEU A 658 -17.69 -8.75 17.42
C LEU A 658 -18.54 -9.85 18.06
N PRO A 659 -18.49 -11.10 17.57
CA PRO A 659 -19.25 -12.19 18.15
C PRO A 659 -18.93 -12.41 19.63
N ALA A 660 -19.95 -12.79 20.40
CA ALA A 660 -19.80 -13.08 21.82
C ALA A 660 -18.87 -14.28 22.06
N PHE A 661 -18.00 -14.19 23.06
CA PHE A 661 -17.15 -15.30 23.48
C PHE A 661 -17.26 -15.55 24.99
N MET A 662 -17.02 -16.79 25.39
CA MET A 662 -17.00 -17.17 26.79
C MET A 662 -15.64 -16.81 27.40
N ALA A 663 -15.67 -15.96 28.42
CA ALA A 663 -14.50 -15.48 29.14
C ALA A 663 -14.51 -15.95 30.60
N LYS A 664 -13.32 -16.22 31.15
CA LYS A 664 -13.13 -16.48 32.58
C LYS A 664 -12.79 -15.16 33.28
N GLN A 665 -13.61 -14.75 34.24
CA GLN A 665 -13.38 -13.57 35.07
C GLN A 665 -12.95 -13.99 36.46
N THR A 666 -11.87 -13.39 36.95
CA THR A 666 -11.37 -13.55 38.31
C THR A 666 -11.57 -12.26 39.09
N LEU A 667 -11.96 -12.35 40.36
CA LEU A 667 -12.10 -11.18 41.21
C LEU A 667 -10.72 -10.68 41.64
N SER A 668 -10.32 -9.48 41.20
CA SER A 668 -9.07 -8.84 41.62
C SER A 668 -9.13 -8.46 43.11
N LYS A 669 -7.96 -8.35 43.75
CA LYS A 669 -7.80 -7.87 45.14
C LYS A 669 -8.42 -6.48 45.38
N SER A 670 -8.65 -5.71 44.32
CA SER A 670 -9.34 -4.40 44.34
C SER A 670 -10.88 -4.50 44.25
N GLY A 671 -11.46 -5.71 44.27
CA GLY A 671 -12.90 -5.94 44.17
C GLY A 671 -13.48 -5.81 42.76
N LYS A 672 -12.64 -5.60 41.73
CA LYS A 672 -13.06 -5.54 40.32
C LYS A 672 -12.92 -6.91 39.65
N TRP A 673 -13.93 -7.32 38.88
CA TRP A 673 -13.83 -8.49 38.01
C TRP A 673 -12.88 -8.19 36.86
N VAL A 674 -11.80 -8.95 36.78
CA VAL A 674 -10.81 -8.84 35.71
C VAL A 674 -10.95 -10.08 34.84
N THR A 675 -11.14 -9.87 33.55
CA THR A 675 -11.09 -10.95 32.56
C THR A 675 -9.62 -11.33 32.39
N ALA A 676 -9.28 -12.61 32.57
CA ALA A 676 -7.94 -13.07 32.25
C ALA A 676 -7.71 -12.82 30.75
N ALA A 677 -6.71 -11.99 30.41
CA ALA A 677 -6.23 -11.91 29.04
C ALA A 677 -5.68 -13.29 28.66
N LYS A 678 -6.15 -13.84 27.54
CA LYS A 678 -5.67 -15.13 27.04
C LYS A 678 -4.28 -14.99 26.44
#